data_AF-A0A1C5GYD5-F1
#
_entry.id   AF-A0A1C5GYD5-F1
#
_cell.length_a   1.000
_cell.length_b   1.000
_cell.length_c   1.000
_cell.angle_alpha   90.00
_cell.angle_beta   90.00
_cell.angle_gamma   90.00
#
_symmetry.space_group_name_H-M   'P 1'
#
loop_
_entity.id
_entity.type
_entity.pdbx_description
1 polymer ?
#
loop_
_entity_poly.entity_id
_entity_poly.type
_entity_poly.pdbx_seq_one_letter_code
_entity_poly.pdbx_strand_id
1 'polypeptide(L)'
;MNWPRRVMSAVIVLAVLTVPPWLLATLAGPPLPGWPSSAQLRDWIADPLTRRTLTAGLTTAAWILWFTLAYTVAVSTARKLQAGARWLSRVPLPTPWQAAATGMAGAAALTAAHTPTAEPPAPATPVSTGDQHRHIPDTTRTHSGEGVTVEGGWLPDETAQQITAAAALLWLRRRRTYQPGHPADSSPPTPLPATVTAVQAATAHPPESTPTGTAVPHLPAAGVALTGDGATDAARGVLITRLLAALHHPPDTTSMLITRAALTTLVGAIEADNIPGLRVVDTVEQATTLLSSHAHLPAAPDGDAEPPELVLLIDPATAATAGRLIASTVSQARVVTFAATEFGHTWHVDRHGHTRDQQAGQPGPRLCVLDRTAATDLLTVLTRPTTETPHDSSDPELSLPRTANSLRIPRQPARSASRPPAPPAPAPPVARLQVLGRPALIIDGQPVTIRRSAALQVLVLLAVHPEGATTTHLVHAIWPGLPAHTVTGRLYTTLSDLRTAIRAATPTALVDHTDDRYHLNPHAVDVDLWRLHTAVHHAATTLTDPTPAWQTVIDTYTGDLAAGHSWTWIDPPREATRRLVLDAYTHLASTQSDPEHRLRLLQDAIRVDPYNEPMHRLAAEHLRAQGEPDAATRLLHSLQQRLHAAGIADGQPAPTPR
;
A
#
# COMPACT_ATOMS: atom_id res chain seq x y z
N MET A 1 -3.40 32.11 14.30
CA MET A 1 -3.35 31.18 15.45
C MET A 1 -4.41 31.64 16.46
N ASN A 2 -5.61 31.02 16.48
CA ASN A 2 -6.80 31.57 17.17
C ASN A 2 -7.27 30.67 18.33
N TRP A 3 -6.33 30.15 19.11
CA TRP A 3 -6.59 29.28 20.25
C TRP A 3 -7.57 29.87 21.29
N PRO A 4 -7.49 31.17 21.69
CA PRO A 4 -8.40 31.70 22.72
C PRO A 4 -9.85 31.79 22.25
N ARG A 5 -10.10 32.07 20.97
CA ARG A 5 -11.47 32.11 20.41
C ARG A 5 -12.13 30.73 20.36
N ARG A 6 -11.33 29.67 20.13
CA ARG A 6 -11.83 28.28 20.10
C ARG A 6 -12.18 27.77 21.49
N VAL A 7 -11.36 28.07 22.49
CA VAL A 7 -11.63 27.73 23.90
C VAL A 7 -12.90 28.44 24.38
N MET A 8 -13.04 29.74 24.11
CA MET A 8 -14.23 30.49 24.50
C MET A 8 -15.50 29.98 23.81
N SER A 9 -15.42 29.60 22.53
CA SER A 9 -16.57 29.01 21.82
C SER A 9 -16.97 27.65 22.40
N ALA A 10 -16.01 26.82 22.81
CA ALA A 10 -16.28 25.52 23.43
C ALA A 10 -16.93 25.66 24.81
N VAL A 11 -16.47 26.62 25.62
CA VAL A 11 -17.06 26.93 26.94
C VAL A 11 -18.50 27.43 26.80
N ILE A 12 -18.79 28.28 25.80
CA ILE A 12 -20.15 28.77 25.53
C ILE A 12 -21.08 27.63 25.13
N VAL A 13 -20.64 26.74 24.24
CA VAL A 13 -21.44 25.57 23.82
C VAL A 13 -21.69 24.63 24.99
N LEU A 14 -20.69 24.38 25.83
CA LEU A 14 -20.85 23.56 27.04
C LEU A 14 -21.89 24.18 27.99
N ALA A 15 -21.81 25.49 28.23
CA ALA A 15 -22.76 26.19 29.08
C ALA A 15 -24.21 26.14 28.53
N VAL A 16 -24.38 26.31 27.22
CA VAL A 16 -25.70 26.20 26.56
C VAL A 16 -26.26 24.78 26.62
N LEU A 17 -25.41 23.76 26.64
CA LEU A 17 -25.86 22.36 26.77
C LEU A 17 -26.15 21.95 28.22
N THR A 18 -25.50 22.54 29.23
CA THR A 18 -25.63 22.08 30.63
C THR A 18 -26.52 22.95 31.50
N VAL A 19 -26.57 24.27 31.28
CA VAL A 19 -27.31 25.20 32.14
C VAL A 19 -28.84 25.10 31.94
N PRO A 20 -29.40 25.08 30.72
CA PRO A 20 -30.84 24.97 30.53
C PRO A 20 -31.48 23.68 31.07
N PRO A 21 -30.93 22.46 30.88
CA PRO A 21 -31.55 21.25 31.41
C PRO A 21 -31.41 21.17 32.93
N TRP A 22 -30.34 21.72 33.52
CA TRP A 22 -30.20 21.85 34.97
C TRP A 22 -31.25 22.81 35.55
N LEU A 23 -31.47 23.96 34.92
CA LEU A 23 -32.49 24.93 35.32
C LEU A 23 -33.91 24.38 35.14
N LEU A 24 -34.18 23.67 34.04
CA LEU A 24 -35.49 23.05 33.78
C LEU A 24 -35.78 21.89 34.75
N ALA A 25 -34.77 21.06 35.07
CA ALA A 25 -34.93 19.96 36.02
C ALA A 25 -35.15 20.46 37.46
N THR A 26 -34.52 21.57 37.84
CA THR A 26 -34.67 22.16 39.19
C THR A 26 -35.98 22.94 39.37
N LEU A 27 -36.47 23.61 38.32
CA LEU A 27 -37.70 24.42 38.39
C LEU A 27 -38.97 23.65 38.06
N ALA A 28 -38.90 22.61 37.22
CA ALA A 28 -40.09 21.97 36.68
C ALA A 28 -40.07 20.43 36.69
N GLY A 29 -38.98 19.82 37.20
CA GLY A 29 -38.84 18.37 37.31
C GLY A 29 -38.26 17.69 36.06
N PRO A 30 -37.91 16.40 36.16
CA PRO A 30 -37.27 15.65 35.08
C PRO A 30 -38.18 15.51 33.86
N PRO A 31 -37.61 15.38 32.64
CA PRO A 31 -38.34 15.47 31.37
C PRO A 31 -39.39 14.37 31.13
N LEU A 32 -39.42 13.30 31.93
CA LEU A 32 -40.32 12.17 31.75
C LEU A 32 -40.87 11.63 33.07
N PRO A 33 -41.92 12.25 33.67
CA PRO A 33 -42.74 11.58 34.66
C PRO A 33 -43.90 10.86 33.94
N GLY A 34 -43.59 9.80 33.17
CA GLY A 34 -44.60 8.96 32.50
C GLY A 34 -45.34 9.60 31.32
N TRP A 35 -45.91 8.76 30.45
CA TRP A 35 -46.77 9.20 29.34
C TRP A 35 -48.12 9.69 29.86
N PRO A 36 -48.68 10.82 29.36
CA PRO A 36 -49.97 11.32 29.80
C PRO A 36 -51.07 10.31 29.45
N SER A 37 -51.92 10.01 30.43
CA SER A 37 -53.06 9.10 30.22
C SER A 37 -54.06 9.71 29.22
N SER A 38 -54.79 8.87 28.48
CA SER A 38 -55.78 9.32 27.48
C SER A 38 -56.92 10.16 28.07
N ALA A 39 -57.16 10.08 29.38
CA ALA A 39 -58.07 10.96 30.11
C ALA A 39 -57.51 12.39 30.26
N GLN A 40 -56.24 12.52 30.67
CA GLN A 40 -55.56 13.82 30.79
C GLN A 40 -55.41 14.53 29.45
N LEU A 41 -55.25 13.78 28.35
CA LEU A 41 -55.19 14.36 27.01
C LEU A 41 -56.54 14.97 26.59
N ARG A 42 -57.66 14.38 27.01
CA ARG A 42 -59.01 14.89 26.74
C ARG A 42 -59.33 16.13 27.56
N ASP A 43 -58.94 16.16 28.83
CA ASP A 43 -59.11 17.34 29.70
C ASP A 43 -58.28 18.53 29.19
N TRP A 44 -57.08 18.28 28.63
CA TRP A 44 -56.24 19.32 28.04
C TRP A 44 -56.84 19.94 26.77
N ILE A 45 -57.57 19.15 25.98
CA ILE A 45 -58.27 19.61 24.76
C ILE A 45 -59.56 20.37 25.12
N ALA A 46 -60.23 19.98 26.21
CA ALA A 46 -61.49 20.58 26.61
C ALA A 46 -61.33 21.97 27.28
N ASP A 47 -60.25 22.22 28.04
CA ASP A 47 -60.04 23.50 28.71
C ASP A 47 -58.55 23.93 28.75
N PRO A 48 -58.04 24.51 27.64
CA PRO A 48 -56.60 24.73 27.44
C PRO A 48 -56.01 25.87 28.30
N LEU A 49 -56.84 26.74 28.90
CA LEU A 49 -56.42 27.99 29.53
C LEU A 49 -56.31 27.93 31.06
N THR A 50 -56.21 26.74 31.65
CA THR A 50 -55.93 26.62 33.08
C THR A 50 -54.44 26.82 33.39
N ARG A 51 -54.13 27.41 34.55
CA ARG A 51 -52.75 27.71 34.98
C ARG A 51 -51.82 26.47 34.94
N ARG A 52 -52.40 25.29 35.17
CA ARG A 52 -51.70 23.99 35.20
C ARG A 52 -51.41 23.44 33.80
N THR A 53 -52.28 23.67 32.82
CA THR A 53 -52.12 23.21 31.44
C THR A 53 -51.15 24.10 30.67
N LEU A 54 -51.17 25.41 30.92
CA LEU A 54 -50.22 26.38 30.36
C LEU A 54 -48.79 26.14 30.86
N THR A 55 -48.63 25.87 32.16
CA THR A 55 -47.31 25.58 32.73
C THR A 55 -46.73 24.28 32.16
N ALA A 56 -47.52 23.20 32.10
CA ALA A 56 -47.13 21.92 31.51
C ALA A 56 -46.81 22.02 29.99
N GLY A 57 -47.62 22.78 29.24
CA GLY A 57 -47.38 23.02 27.81
C GLY A 57 -46.10 23.80 27.55
N LEU A 58 -45.84 24.87 28.31
CA LEU A 58 -44.61 25.66 28.22
C LEU A 58 -43.37 24.84 28.64
N THR A 59 -43.48 23.98 29.64
CA THR A 59 -42.36 23.10 30.02
C THR A 59 -42.04 22.10 28.93
N THR A 60 -43.06 21.50 28.34
CA THR A 60 -42.91 20.52 27.26
C THR A 60 -42.27 21.19 26.04
N ALA A 61 -42.73 22.39 25.67
CA ALA A 61 -42.14 23.18 24.59
C ALA A 61 -40.67 23.55 24.87
N ALA A 62 -40.33 23.92 26.11
CA ALA A 62 -38.96 24.23 26.52
C ALA A 62 -38.03 23.01 26.42
N TRP A 63 -38.49 21.83 26.83
CA TRP A 63 -37.74 20.58 26.66
C TRP A 63 -37.56 20.21 25.18
N ILE A 64 -38.61 20.33 24.35
CA ILE A 64 -38.52 20.08 22.90
C ILE A 64 -37.53 21.05 22.23
N LEU A 65 -37.57 22.33 22.59
CA LEU A 65 -36.64 23.33 22.09
C LEU A 65 -35.19 23.01 22.50
N TRP A 66 -34.98 22.56 23.74
CA TRP A 66 -33.66 22.14 24.18
C TRP A 66 -33.18 20.86 23.47
N PHE A 67 -34.04 19.85 23.29
CA PHE A 67 -33.70 18.62 22.56
C PHE A 67 -33.33 18.90 21.10
N THR A 68 -34.05 19.81 20.43
CA THR A 68 -33.73 20.22 19.05
C THR A 68 -32.40 20.97 18.98
N LEU A 69 -32.10 21.84 19.95
CA LEU A 69 -30.80 22.51 20.07
C LEU A 69 -29.67 21.50 20.32
N ALA A 70 -29.84 20.57 21.27
CA ALA A 70 -28.87 19.53 21.57
C ALA A 70 -28.61 18.61 20.36
N TYR A 71 -29.67 18.25 19.63
CA TYR A 71 -29.58 17.46 18.40
C TYR A 71 -28.79 18.19 17.30
N THR A 72 -29.06 19.48 17.06
CA THR A 72 -28.33 20.26 16.04
C THR A 72 -26.86 20.45 16.39
N VAL A 73 -26.53 20.65 17.68
CA VAL A 73 -25.15 20.70 18.16
C VAL A 73 -24.48 19.33 18.01
N ALA A 74 -25.13 18.24 18.39
CA ALA A 74 -24.59 16.89 18.23
C ALA A 74 -24.31 16.53 16.76
N VAL A 75 -25.27 16.79 15.85
CA VAL A 75 -25.11 16.52 14.42
C VAL A 75 -24.05 17.41 13.78
N SER A 76 -24.00 18.70 14.12
CA SER A 76 -22.98 19.60 13.57
C SER A 76 -21.57 19.26 14.07
N THR A 77 -21.44 18.85 15.33
CA THR A 77 -20.16 18.40 15.91
C THR A 77 -19.75 17.04 15.33
N ALA A 78 -20.69 16.10 15.14
CA ALA A 78 -20.45 14.82 14.48
C ALA A 78 -20.03 15.00 13.00
N ARG A 79 -20.63 15.94 12.26
CA ARG A 79 -20.23 16.27 10.88
C ARG A 79 -18.83 16.90 10.83
N LYS A 80 -18.49 17.77 11.77
CA LYS A 80 -17.14 18.37 11.89
C LYS A 80 -16.10 17.34 12.32
N LEU A 81 -16.45 16.43 13.23
CA LEU A 81 -15.61 15.31 13.65
C LEU A 81 -15.45 14.29 12.53
N GLN A 82 -16.47 14.03 11.72
CA GLN A 82 -16.34 13.21 10.51
C GLN A 82 -15.47 13.88 9.44
N ALA A 83 -15.53 15.21 9.30
CA ALA A 83 -14.63 15.96 8.42
C ALA A 83 -13.18 15.98 8.95
N GLY A 84 -12.97 16.02 10.28
CA GLY A 84 -11.66 15.92 10.93
C GLY A 84 -11.11 14.50 11.00
N ALA A 85 -11.95 13.48 11.18
CA ALA A 85 -11.60 12.07 11.11
C ALA A 85 -11.25 11.67 9.66
N ARG A 86 -11.87 12.30 8.67
CA ARG A 86 -11.41 12.23 7.27
C ARG A 86 -10.03 12.85 7.07
N TRP A 87 -9.62 13.84 7.88
CA TRP A 87 -8.28 14.42 7.83
C TRP A 87 -7.24 13.52 8.51
N LEU A 88 -7.57 12.89 9.65
CA LEU A 88 -6.73 11.86 10.28
C LEU A 88 -6.65 10.57 9.43
N SER A 89 -7.71 10.20 8.72
CA SER A 89 -7.67 9.11 7.72
C SER A 89 -7.08 9.56 6.36
N ARG A 90 -6.70 10.82 6.21
CA ARG A 90 -5.99 11.41 5.05
C ARG A 90 -4.54 11.79 5.39
N VAL A 91 -4.02 11.36 6.55
CA VAL A 91 -2.59 11.07 6.64
C VAL A 91 -2.44 9.67 6.06
N PRO A 92 -1.97 9.51 4.81
CA PRO A 92 -1.66 8.20 4.26
C PRO A 92 -0.42 7.69 5.01
N LEU A 93 -0.64 7.13 6.19
CA LEU A 93 0.32 6.22 6.79
C LEU A 93 0.40 5.02 5.84
N PRO A 94 1.61 4.58 5.46
CA PRO A 94 1.77 3.40 4.63
C PRO A 94 1.00 2.22 5.25
N THR A 95 0.31 1.47 4.39
CA THR A 95 -0.64 0.40 4.71
C THR A 95 -0.20 -0.62 5.79
N PRO A 96 1.08 -0.97 6.01
CA PRO A 96 1.44 -1.85 7.14
C PRO A 96 1.17 -1.25 8.54
N TRP A 97 1.12 0.09 8.69
CA TRP A 97 0.86 0.71 10.00
C TRP A 97 -0.62 0.70 10.39
N GLN A 98 -1.52 0.51 9.41
CA GLN A 98 -2.94 0.34 9.69
C GLN A 98 -3.20 -1.01 10.37
N ALA A 99 -2.42 -2.06 10.05
CA ALA A 99 -2.49 -3.36 10.72
C ALA A 99 -1.96 -3.31 12.17
N ALA A 100 -0.88 -2.57 12.42
CA ALA A 100 -0.35 -2.36 13.76
C ALA A 100 -1.29 -1.52 14.64
N ALA A 101 -1.92 -0.49 14.07
CA ALA A 101 -2.88 0.36 14.80
C ALA A 101 -4.18 -0.38 15.15
N THR A 102 -4.65 -1.32 14.32
CA THR A 102 -5.78 -2.20 14.68
C THR A 102 -5.41 -3.26 15.72
N GLY A 103 -4.15 -3.74 15.73
CA GLY A 103 -3.66 -4.65 16.76
C GLY A 103 -3.62 -4.02 18.17
N MET A 104 -3.20 -2.76 18.27
CA MET A 104 -3.18 -2.04 19.55
C MET A 104 -4.57 -1.65 20.06
N ALA A 105 -5.56 -1.43 19.19
CA ALA A 105 -6.94 -1.13 19.60
C ALA A 105 -7.70 -2.38 20.10
N GLY A 106 -7.36 -3.59 19.62
CA GLY A 106 -7.92 -4.86 20.10
C GLY A 106 -7.44 -5.25 21.50
N ALA A 107 -6.20 -4.93 21.85
CA ALA A 107 -5.61 -5.25 23.16
C ALA A 107 -6.24 -4.46 24.33
N ALA A 108 -6.78 -3.27 24.07
CA ALA A 108 -7.46 -2.46 25.11
C ALA A 108 -8.93 -2.86 25.34
N ALA A 109 -9.57 -3.56 24.39
CA ALA A 109 -10.96 -3.99 24.50
C ALA A 109 -11.13 -5.39 25.12
N LEU A 110 -10.10 -6.24 25.10
CA LEU A 110 -10.16 -7.62 25.59
C LEU A 110 -9.78 -7.80 27.08
N THR A 111 -9.35 -6.74 27.77
CA THR A 111 -9.04 -6.79 29.21
C THR A 111 -10.24 -6.49 30.12
N ALA A 112 -11.43 -6.23 29.56
CA ALA A 112 -12.65 -5.94 30.33
C ALA A 112 -13.83 -6.83 29.89
N ALA A 113 -13.77 -8.12 30.23
CA ALA A 113 -14.90 -9.01 30.59
C ALA A 113 -14.58 -10.47 30.23
N HIS A 114 -13.93 -11.20 31.14
CA HIS A 114 -13.94 -12.66 31.13
C HIS A 114 -14.44 -13.13 32.51
N THR A 115 -15.70 -13.58 32.55
CA THR A 115 -16.17 -14.51 33.60
C THR A 115 -16.32 -15.88 32.92
N PRO A 116 -15.77 -16.96 33.50
CA PRO A 116 -15.73 -18.25 32.83
C PRO A 116 -17.07 -18.96 32.99
N THR A 117 -17.72 -19.33 31.88
CA THR A 117 -18.80 -20.32 31.88
C THR A 117 -18.30 -21.58 31.19
N ALA A 118 -18.32 -22.70 31.93
CA ALA A 118 -17.85 -24.00 31.50
C ALA A 118 -18.76 -24.62 30.42
N GLU A 119 -18.14 -25.22 29.40
CA GLU A 119 -18.80 -25.94 28.31
C GLU A 119 -18.86 -27.46 28.61
N PRO A 120 -19.97 -28.19 28.31
CA PRO A 120 -20.09 -29.63 28.55
C PRO A 120 -19.54 -30.49 27.39
N PRO A 121 -19.22 -31.78 27.62
CA PRO A 121 -18.48 -32.61 26.67
C PRO A 121 -19.35 -33.17 25.54
N ALA A 122 -18.78 -33.23 24.34
CA ALA A 122 -19.39 -33.82 23.14
C ALA A 122 -19.38 -35.38 23.17
N PRO A 123 -20.39 -36.05 22.58
CA PRO A 123 -20.49 -37.51 22.56
C PRO A 123 -19.63 -38.15 21.45
N ALA A 124 -19.21 -39.39 21.69
CA ALA A 124 -18.34 -40.21 20.85
C ALA A 124 -19.00 -40.69 19.55
N THR A 125 -18.26 -40.69 18.45
CA THR A 125 -18.59 -41.36 17.18
C THR A 125 -18.13 -42.83 17.17
N PRO A 126 -18.88 -43.73 16.51
CA PRO A 126 -18.57 -45.16 16.51
C PRO A 126 -17.46 -45.53 15.51
N VAL A 127 -16.72 -46.56 15.92
CA VAL A 127 -15.63 -47.23 15.22
C VAL A 127 -16.14 -47.94 13.95
N SER A 128 -15.45 -47.74 12.83
CA SER A 128 -15.50 -48.64 11.68
C SER A 128 -14.09 -49.12 11.37
N THR A 129 -13.88 -50.42 11.57
CA THR A 129 -12.67 -51.20 11.32
C THR A 129 -12.56 -51.56 9.84
N GLY A 130 -11.39 -51.31 9.23
CA GLY A 130 -11.02 -51.77 7.89
C GLY A 130 -9.62 -51.31 7.48
N ASP A 131 -8.64 -52.18 7.76
CA ASP A 131 -7.25 -52.26 7.24
C ASP A 131 -7.09 -51.81 5.76
N GLN A 132 -5.98 -51.30 5.21
CA GLN A 132 -4.54 -51.38 5.53
C GLN A 132 -3.78 -50.40 4.60
N HIS A 133 -3.04 -49.43 5.17
CA HIS A 133 -1.73 -48.92 4.71
C HIS A 133 -1.31 -47.79 5.67
N ARG A 134 -0.81 -48.17 6.84
CA ARG A 134 -0.36 -47.23 7.89
C ARG A 134 1.07 -46.79 7.56
N HIS A 135 1.19 -45.67 6.87
CA HIS A 135 2.36 -44.80 6.96
C HIS A 135 2.41 -44.32 8.42
N ILE A 136 3.45 -44.68 9.16
CA ILE A 136 3.67 -44.19 10.53
C ILE A 136 4.20 -42.76 10.37
N PRO A 137 3.46 -41.70 10.77
CA PRO A 137 4.08 -40.40 10.93
C PRO A 137 4.87 -40.46 12.24
N ASP A 138 6.19 -40.40 12.12
CA ASP A 138 7.09 -40.23 13.24
C ASP A 138 6.75 -38.89 13.91
N THR A 139 5.98 -38.94 14.99
CA THR A 139 5.62 -37.78 15.80
C THR A 139 6.80 -37.42 16.70
N THR A 140 7.81 -36.81 16.11
CA THR A 140 8.66 -35.84 16.81
C THR A 140 8.18 -34.45 16.44
N ARG A 141 7.54 -33.77 17.39
CA ARG A 141 7.22 -32.34 17.31
C ARG A 141 8.51 -31.55 17.16
N THR A 142 8.93 -31.30 15.92
CA THR A 142 9.87 -30.23 15.55
C THR A 142 9.04 -29.15 14.86
N HIS A 143 9.04 -27.95 15.43
CA HIS A 143 8.32 -26.74 15.01
C HIS A 143 7.92 -26.74 13.52
N SER A 144 6.63 -26.94 13.24
CA SER A 144 6.01 -26.67 11.95
C SER A 144 6.18 -25.17 11.64
N GLY A 145 7.20 -24.86 10.85
CA GLY A 145 7.73 -23.50 10.71
C GLY A 145 6.76 -22.50 10.08
N GLU A 146 6.54 -21.40 10.78
CA GLU A 146 5.96 -20.13 10.33
C GLU A 146 6.71 -19.60 9.10
N GLY A 147 6.01 -19.42 7.98
CA GLY A 147 6.59 -18.86 6.75
C GLY A 147 5.71 -19.00 5.51
N VAL A 148 6.00 -18.18 4.51
CA VAL A 148 5.27 -18.08 3.25
C VAL A 148 5.95 -18.94 2.17
N THR A 149 5.17 -19.75 1.48
CA THR A 149 5.60 -20.43 0.24
C THR A 149 5.11 -19.64 -0.96
N VAL A 150 6.02 -19.30 -1.88
CA VAL A 150 5.71 -18.66 -3.16
C VAL A 150 6.27 -19.48 -4.32
N GLU A 151 5.86 -19.16 -5.53
CA GLU A 151 6.55 -19.65 -6.72
C GLU A 151 8.02 -19.21 -6.66
N GLY A 152 8.93 -20.20 -6.72
CA GLY A 152 10.36 -19.98 -6.59
C GLY A 152 10.92 -20.07 -5.19
N GLY A 153 10.15 -20.39 -4.14
CA GLY A 153 10.77 -20.71 -2.84
C GLY A 153 9.92 -20.60 -1.59
N TRP A 154 10.59 -20.66 -0.44
CA TRP A 154 10.00 -20.48 0.88
C TRP A 154 10.73 -19.37 1.64
N LEU A 155 9.97 -18.48 2.28
CA LEU A 155 10.47 -17.35 3.05
C LEU A 155 9.90 -17.38 4.48
N PRO A 156 10.67 -16.97 5.49
CA PRO A 156 10.14 -16.69 6.82
C PRO A 156 9.10 -15.54 6.78
N ASP A 157 8.13 -15.56 7.69
CA ASP A 157 7.06 -14.53 7.74
C ASP A 157 7.61 -13.11 7.94
N GLU A 158 8.62 -12.95 8.78
CA GLU A 158 9.29 -11.67 9.00
C GLU A 158 9.94 -11.15 7.71
N THR A 159 10.62 -12.01 6.96
CA THR A 159 11.21 -11.67 5.66
C THR A 159 10.11 -11.27 4.66
N ALA A 160 8.98 -12.00 4.64
CA ALA A 160 7.83 -11.68 3.79
C ALA A 160 7.22 -10.30 4.13
N GLN A 161 7.14 -9.95 5.42
CA GLN A 161 6.69 -8.63 5.88
C GLN A 161 7.69 -7.53 5.49
N GLN A 162 8.99 -7.77 5.63
CA GLN A 162 10.04 -6.83 5.21
C GLN A 162 10.00 -6.59 3.69
N ILE A 163 9.74 -7.62 2.88
CA ILE A 163 9.54 -7.48 1.42
C ILE A 163 8.32 -6.60 1.12
N THR A 164 7.22 -6.80 1.84
CA THR A 164 6.00 -6.00 1.70
C THR A 164 6.28 -4.52 2.03
N ALA A 165 7.05 -4.25 3.09
CA ALA A 165 7.48 -2.90 3.45
C ALA A 165 8.42 -2.28 2.40
N ALA A 166 9.40 -3.06 1.91
CA ALA A 166 10.32 -2.62 0.86
C ALA A 166 9.59 -2.26 -0.44
N ALA A 167 8.57 -3.03 -0.83
CA ALA A 167 7.73 -2.75 -1.98
C ALA A 167 6.93 -1.43 -1.82
N ALA A 168 6.42 -1.16 -0.61
CA ALA A 168 5.77 0.12 -0.31
C ALA A 168 6.75 1.31 -0.38
N LEU A 169 7.98 1.12 0.12
CA LEU A 169 9.04 2.13 0.02
C LEU A 169 9.44 2.40 -1.44
N LEU A 170 9.48 1.37 -2.30
CA LEU A 170 9.75 1.54 -3.72
C LEU A 170 8.69 2.43 -4.39
N TRP A 171 7.40 2.18 -4.16
CA TRP A 171 6.33 3.05 -4.66
C TRP A 171 6.45 4.47 -4.13
N LEU A 172 6.79 4.63 -2.85
CA LEU A 172 6.96 5.95 -2.25
C LEU A 172 8.15 6.72 -2.83
N ARG A 173 9.27 6.04 -3.11
CA ARG A 173 10.43 6.63 -3.81
C ARG A 173 10.04 7.08 -5.22
N ARG A 174 9.31 6.24 -5.97
CA ARG A 174 8.81 6.59 -7.31
C ARG A 174 7.91 7.82 -7.29
N ARG A 175 7.01 7.90 -6.30
CA ARG A 175 6.14 9.07 -6.09
C ARG A 175 6.89 10.34 -5.74
N ARG A 176 7.92 10.20 -4.90
CA ARG A 176 8.80 11.31 -4.51
C ARG A 176 9.50 11.93 -5.72
N THR A 177 10.04 11.11 -6.62
CA THR A 177 10.88 11.57 -7.73
C THR A 177 10.11 11.91 -9.00
N TYR A 178 8.87 11.44 -9.15
CA TYR A 178 8.05 11.67 -10.35
C TYR A 178 7.90 13.16 -10.68
N GLN A 179 8.24 13.54 -11.91
CA GLN A 179 8.13 14.91 -12.42
C GLN A 179 6.98 15.02 -13.43
N PRO A 180 5.87 15.67 -13.07
CA PRO A 180 4.76 15.87 -14.00
C PRO A 180 5.20 16.60 -15.27
N GLY A 181 4.74 16.11 -16.42
CA GLY A 181 5.05 16.64 -17.74
C GLY A 181 6.46 16.32 -18.28
N HIS A 182 7.31 15.59 -17.54
CA HIS A 182 8.63 15.23 -18.03
C HIS A 182 8.57 14.02 -18.99
N PRO A 183 9.20 14.06 -20.18
CA PRO A 183 9.05 13.00 -21.19
C PRO A 183 9.56 11.63 -20.72
N ALA A 184 10.59 11.58 -19.87
CA ALA A 184 11.08 10.31 -19.29
C ALA A 184 10.03 9.63 -18.39
N ASP A 185 9.11 10.40 -17.81
CA ASP A 185 8.06 9.95 -16.90
C ASP A 185 6.70 9.72 -17.57
N SER A 186 6.65 9.84 -18.91
CA SER A 186 5.42 9.63 -19.71
C SER A 186 4.98 8.17 -19.83
N SER A 187 5.88 7.22 -19.51
CA SER A 187 5.59 5.79 -19.53
C SER A 187 4.78 5.36 -18.29
N PRO A 188 3.88 4.37 -18.44
CA PRO A 188 3.15 3.84 -17.30
C PRO A 188 4.11 3.28 -16.24
N PRO A 189 3.76 3.39 -14.95
CA PRO A 189 4.62 2.90 -13.88
C PRO A 189 4.84 1.39 -14.01
N THR A 190 6.10 0.96 -13.96
CA THR A 190 6.47 -0.45 -14.01
C THR A 190 5.81 -1.22 -12.86
N PRO A 191 5.13 -2.34 -13.12
CA PRO A 191 4.56 -3.15 -12.04
C PRO A 191 5.64 -3.70 -11.10
N LEU A 192 5.22 -4.14 -9.92
CA LEU A 192 6.11 -4.90 -9.04
C LEU A 192 6.41 -6.27 -9.67
N PRO A 193 7.60 -6.84 -9.42
CA PRO A 193 7.90 -8.20 -9.85
C PRO A 193 6.87 -9.22 -9.34
N ALA A 194 6.68 -10.32 -10.07
CA ALA A 194 5.66 -11.32 -9.77
C ALA A 194 5.87 -11.95 -8.38
N THR A 195 7.13 -12.25 -8.03
CA THR A 195 7.50 -12.80 -6.72
C THR A 195 7.07 -11.89 -5.58
N VAL A 196 7.31 -10.58 -5.70
CA VAL A 196 6.94 -9.57 -4.69
C VAL A 196 5.43 -9.50 -4.52
N THR A 197 4.70 -9.51 -5.64
CA THR A 197 3.23 -9.50 -5.68
C THR A 197 2.66 -10.75 -5.01
N ALA A 198 3.27 -11.92 -5.21
CA ALA A 198 2.88 -13.17 -4.56
C ALA A 198 3.16 -13.14 -3.05
N VAL A 199 4.31 -12.60 -2.62
CA VAL A 199 4.64 -12.43 -1.20
C VAL A 199 3.63 -11.50 -0.51
N GLN A 200 3.32 -10.34 -1.11
CA GLN A 200 2.32 -9.41 -0.56
C GLN A 200 0.92 -10.03 -0.42
N ALA A 201 0.56 -10.91 -1.36
CA ALA A 201 -0.73 -11.58 -1.28
C ALA A 201 -0.83 -12.59 -0.13
N ALA A 202 0.27 -13.33 0.08
CA ALA A 202 0.35 -14.30 1.15
C ALA A 202 0.37 -13.62 2.52
N THR A 203 1.02 -12.46 2.66
CA THR A 203 1.05 -11.70 3.92
C THR A 203 -0.24 -10.94 4.22
N ALA A 204 -1.06 -10.64 3.22
CA ALA A 204 -2.34 -9.94 3.40
C ALA A 204 -3.39 -10.74 4.19
N HIS A 205 -3.22 -12.06 4.33
CA HIS A 205 -4.07 -12.94 5.13
C HIS A 205 -3.23 -13.58 6.25
N PRO A 206 -2.93 -12.85 7.35
CA PRO A 206 -2.13 -13.41 8.42
C PRO A 206 -2.84 -14.61 9.05
N PRO A 207 -2.13 -15.71 9.39
CA PRO A 207 -2.70 -16.79 10.17
C PRO A 207 -3.17 -16.30 11.55
N GLU A 208 -4.17 -16.98 12.14
CA GLU A 208 -4.82 -16.60 13.42
C GLU A 208 -3.87 -16.60 14.64
N SER A 209 -2.66 -17.15 14.50
CA SER A 209 -1.60 -17.14 15.51
C SER A 209 -0.55 -16.09 15.17
N THR A 210 -0.39 -15.11 16.05
CA THR A 210 0.64 -14.06 15.93
C THR A 210 2.02 -14.64 16.28
N PRO A 211 3.06 -14.46 15.44
CA PRO A 211 4.39 -14.96 15.75
C PRO A 211 4.99 -14.24 16.95
N THR A 212 5.55 -15.02 17.87
CA THR A 212 6.41 -14.53 18.95
C THR A 212 7.84 -14.88 18.58
N GLY A 213 8.53 -13.95 17.91
CA GLY A 213 9.99 -13.82 17.82
C GLY A 213 10.86 -15.04 17.47
N THR A 214 11.43 -15.03 16.26
CA THR A 214 12.88 -15.16 15.97
C THR A 214 13.06 -14.95 14.44
N ALA A 215 13.36 -13.72 14.02
CA ALA A 215 14.70 -13.19 13.76
C ALA A 215 15.58 -14.10 12.89
N VAL A 216 16.12 -13.50 11.82
CA VAL A 216 17.13 -14.04 10.88
C VAL A 216 17.95 -15.18 11.51
N PRO A 217 18.00 -16.38 10.92
CA PRO A 217 18.67 -17.52 11.54
C PRO A 217 20.12 -17.16 11.88
N HIS A 218 20.46 -17.30 13.18
CA HIS A 218 21.80 -17.00 13.68
C HIS A 218 22.82 -17.89 12.97
N LEU A 219 23.76 -17.25 12.29
CA LEU A 219 24.85 -17.96 11.61
C LEU A 219 25.94 -18.28 12.64
N PRO A 220 26.57 -19.47 12.58
CA PRO A 220 27.61 -19.82 13.53
C PRO A 220 28.80 -18.85 13.51
N ALA A 221 29.21 -18.37 14.69
CA ALA A 221 30.57 -18.53 15.19
C ALA A 221 31.68 -18.56 14.11
N ALA A 222 32.04 -19.79 13.79
CA ALA A 222 33.15 -20.19 12.92
C ALA A 222 32.82 -20.13 11.42
N GLY A 223 31.66 -19.59 11.05
CA GLY A 223 31.10 -19.61 9.71
C GLY A 223 30.54 -20.97 9.31
N VAL A 224 29.91 -21.02 8.14
CA VAL A 224 29.15 -22.18 7.68
C VAL A 224 29.35 -22.47 6.18
N ALA A 225 29.54 -23.74 5.85
CA ALA A 225 29.41 -24.27 4.50
C ALA A 225 28.00 -24.84 4.28
N LEU A 226 27.32 -24.35 3.25
CA LEU A 226 26.03 -24.87 2.79
C LEU A 226 26.26 -25.92 1.69
N THR A 227 25.73 -27.13 1.93
CA THR A 227 25.81 -28.28 1.01
C THR A 227 24.41 -28.88 0.78
N GLY A 228 24.27 -29.76 -0.21
CA GLY A 228 22.98 -30.37 -0.56
C GLY A 228 22.21 -29.61 -1.65
N ASP A 229 21.08 -30.19 -2.08
CA ASP A 229 20.31 -29.73 -3.24
C ASP A 229 19.73 -28.31 -3.06
N GLY A 230 19.50 -27.88 -1.82
CA GLY A 230 18.99 -26.54 -1.50
C GLY A 230 20.07 -25.50 -1.20
N ALA A 231 21.37 -25.84 -1.26
CA ALA A 231 22.45 -24.97 -0.78
C ALA A 231 22.53 -23.63 -1.52
N THR A 232 22.47 -23.65 -2.84
CA THR A 232 22.52 -22.43 -3.67
C THR A 232 21.29 -21.55 -3.44
N ASP A 233 20.11 -22.18 -3.31
CA ASP A 233 18.86 -21.46 -3.06
C ASP A 233 18.83 -20.85 -1.65
N ALA A 234 19.43 -21.54 -0.67
CA ALA A 234 19.62 -21.03 0.68
C ALA A 234 20.63 -19.88 0.73
N ALA A 235 21.70 -19.93 -0.07
CA ALA A 235 22.64 -18.81 -0.19
C ALA A 235 21.95 -17.55 -0.76
N ARG A 236 21.03 -17.70 -1.72
CA ARG A 236 20.17 -16.59 -2.17
C ARG A 236 19.28 -16.08 -1.05
N GLY A 237 18.68 -16.98 -0.27
CA GLY A 237 17.88 -16.61 0.90
C GLY A 237 18.66 -15.81 1.94
N VAL A 238 19.91 -16.21 2.25
CA VAL A 238 20.81 -15.47 3.15
C VAL A 238 21.11 -14.08 2.60
N LEU A 239 21.43 -13.96 1.31
CA LEU A 239 21.65 -12.67 0.64
C LEU A 239 20.46 -11.72 0.82
N ILE A 240 19.25 -12.17 0.47
CA ILE A 240 18.04 -11.35 0.53
C ILE A 240 17.68 -10.98 1.97
N THR A 241 17.69 -11.95 2.87
CA THR A 241 17.27 -11.75 4.27
C THR A 241 18.18 -10.75 4.98
N ARG A 242 19.49 -10.79 4.70
CA ARG A 242 20.46 -9.86 5.29
C ARG A 242 20.35 -8.44 4.72
N LEU A 243 20.10 -8.30 3.42
CA LEU A 243 19.87 -6.98 2.82
C LEU A 243 18.57 -6.34 3.31
N LEU A 244 17.51 -7.13 3.50
CA LEU A 244 16.25 -6.65 4.07
C LEU A 244 16.39 -6.19 5.53
N ALA A 245 17.12 -6.95 6.35
CA ALA A 245 17.43 -6.55 7.72
C ALA A 245 18.18 -5.20 7.73
N ALA A 246 19.10 -5.01 6.79
CA ALA A 246 19.89 -3.80 6.67
C ALA A 246 19.12 -2.53 6.23
N LEU A 247 17.89 -2.66 5.73
CA LEU A 247 17.05 -1.50 5.41
C LEU A 247 16.72 -0.63 6.64
N HIS A 248 16.80 -1.20 7.84
CA HIS A 248 16.56 -0.48 9.10
C HIS A 248 17.81 0.23 9.63
N HIS A 249 18.97 -0.03 9.02
CA HIS A 249 20.24 0.58 9.41
C HIS A 249 20.54 1.83 8.57
N PRO A 250 21.46 2.70 9.04
CA PRO A 250 21.90 3.86 8.26
C PRO A 250 22.40 3.44 6.87
N PRO A 251 22.14 4.25 5.82
CA PRO A 251 22.35 3.87 4.42
C PRO A 251 23.80 3.50 4.07
N ASP A 252 24.78 3.96 4.85
CA ASP A 252 26.21 3.71 4.64
C ASP A 252 26.71 2.42 5.31
N THR A 253 25.84 1.74 6.05
CA THR A 253 26.20 0.53 6.79
C THR A 253 26.27 -0.65 5.83
N THR A 254 27.47 -1.20 5.65
CA THR A 254 27.65 -2.46 4.89
C THR A 254 27.21 -3.63 5.77
N SER A 255 26.23 -4.40 5.32
CA SER A 255 25.73 -5.60 6.01
C SER A 255 26.08 -6.89 5.28
N MET A 256 26.30 -6.81 3.96
CA MET A 256 26.58 -7.94 3.09
C MET A 256 27.79 -7.63 2.21
N LEU A 257 28.81 -8.47 2.31
CA LEU A 257 29.98 -8.49 1.44
C LEU A 257 29.92 -9.75 0.57
N ILE A 258 30.00 -9.62 -0.75
CA ILE A 258 29.91 -10.76 -1.67
C ILE A 258 30.98 -10.68 -2.76
N THR A 259 31.55 -11.83 -3.16
CA THR A 259 32.46 -11.84 -4.32
C THR A 259 31.67 -11.74 -5.62
N ARG A 260 32.23 -11.09 -6.66
CA ARG A 260 31.59 -10.98 -7.98
C ARG A 260 31.26 -12.35 -8.58
N ALA A 261 32.15 -13.34 -8.39
CA ALA A 261 31.93 -14.72 -8.82
C ALA A 261 30.72 -15.36 -8.10
N ALA A 262 30.62 -15.18 -6.78
CA ALA A 262 29.49 -15.67 -6.00
C ALA A 262 28.17 -15.00 -6.41
N LEU A 263 28.17 -13.68 -6.55
CA LEU A 263 26.98 -12.93 -6.97
C LEU A 263 26.50 -13.38 -8.35
N THR A 264 27.41 -13.51 -9.32
CA THR A 264 27.09 -13.95 -10.69
C THR A 264 26.52 -15.37 -10.69
N THR A 265 27.04 -16.26 -9.85
CA THR A 265 26.55 -17.64 -9.73
C THR A 265 25.13 -17.69 -9.17
N LEU A 266 24.86 -16.88 -8.14
CA LEU A 266 23.58 -16.84 -7.46
C LEU A 266 22.50 -16.19 -8.32
N VAL A 267 22.68 -14.93 -8.71
CA VAL A 267 21.60 -14.11 -9.31
C VAL A 267 21.87 -13.68 -10.76
N GLY A 268 23.07 -13.95 -11.28
CA GLY A 268 23.48 -13.51 -12.62
C GLY A 268 24.12 -12.11 -12.61
N ALA A 269 24.23 -11.51 -13.79
CA ALA A 269 24.78 -10.15 -13.93
C ALA A 269 23.72 -9.10 -13.53
N ILE A 270 23.99 -8.35 -12.46
CA ILE A 270 23.15 -7.26 -11.98
C ILE A 270 24.01 -6.03 -11.58
N GLU A 271 23.42 -4.85 -11.64
CA GLU A 271 24.03 -3.61 -11.13
C GLU A 271 23.91 -3.54 -9.60
N ALA A 272 24.93 -4.05 -8.90
CA ALA A 272 24.93 -4.17 -7.45
C ALA A 272 25.22 -2.87 -6.70
N ASP A 273 25.82 -1.87 -7.36
CA ASP A 273 26.29 -0.62 -6.72
C ASP A 273 25.15 0.23 -6.14
N ASN A 274 23.94 0.00 -6.65
CA ASN A 274 22.74 0.70 -6.26
C ASN A 274 21.96 0.01 -5.13
N ILE A 275 22.44 -1.12 -4.60
CA ILE A 275 21.76 -1.91 -3.56
C ILE A 275 22.33 -1.53 -2.17
N PRO A 276 21.52 -0.91 -1.29
CA PRO A 276 21.99 -0.49 0.03
C PRO A 276 22.46 -1.68 0.88
N GLY A 277 23.60 -1.51 1.55
CA GLY A 277 24.18 -2.53 2.42
C GLY A 277 24.91 -3.67 1.69
N LEU A 278 24.84 -3.72 0.35
CA LEU A 278 25.58 -4.68 -0.48
C LEU A 278 26.91 -4.08 -0.93
N ARG A 279 28.01 -4.80 -0.70
CA ARG A 279 29.33 -4.48 -1.24
C ARG A 279 29.85 -5.66 -2.05
N VAL A 280 30.18 -5.43 -3.31
CA VAL A 280 30.76 -6.45 -4.20
C VAL A 280 32.27 -6.28 -4.27
N VAL A 281 33.01 -7.38 -4.14
CA VAL A 281 34.47 -7.43 -4.27
C VAL A 281 34.89 -8.40 -5.36
N ASP A 282 36.02 -8.17 -6.00
CA ASP A 282 36.47 -9.03 -7.09
C ASP A 282 37.20 -10.28 -6.59
N THR A 283 37.86 -10.19 -5.43
CA THR A 283 38.66 -11.30 -4.87
C THR A 283 38.41 -11.54 -3.38
N VAL A 284 38.68 -12.77 -2.94
CA VAL A 284 38.59 -13.15 -1.51
C VAL A 284 39.61 -12.39 -0.66
N GLU A 285 40.76 -12.02 -1.22
CA GLU A 285 41.79 -11.24 -0.50
C GLU A 285 41.30 -9.82 -0.18
N GLN A 286 40.65 -9.16 -1.14
CA GLN A 286 39.99 -7.88 -0.89
C GLN A 286 38.92 -8.02 0.20
N ALA A 287 38.14 -9.11 0.17
CA ALA A 287 37.14 -9.39 1.19
C ALA A 287 37.76 -9.49 2.59
N THR A 288 38.84 -10.27 2.75
CA THR A 288 39.53 -10.45 4.04
C THR A 288 40.13 -9.15 4.56
N THR A 289 40.61 -8.28 3.68
CA THR A 289 41.15 -6.96 4.03
C THR A 289 40.05 -6.06 4.59
N LEU A 290 38.88 -6.03 3.94
CA LEU A 290 37.73 -5.24 4.39
C LEU A 290 37.16 -5.77 5.71
N LEU A 291 37.10 -7.10 5.88
CA LEU A 291 36.70 -7.70 7.16
C LEU A 291 37.64 -7.29 8.30
N SER A 292 38.95 -7.31 8.04
CA SER A 292 39.95 -6.91 9.03
C SER A 292 39.82 -5.44 9.41
N SER A 293 39.58 -4.55 8.42
CA SER A 293 39.32 -3.13 8.70
C SER A 293 38.03 -2.88 9.48
N HIS A 294 37.00 -3.72 9.26
CA HIS A 294 35.71 -3.59 9.95
C HIS A 294 35.83 -4.01 11.43
N ALA A 295 36.59 -5.06 11.73
CA ALA A 295 36.84 -5.53 13.09
C ALA A 295 37.60 -4.53 13.98
N HIS A 296 38.19 -3.47 13.40
CA HIS A 296 38.93 -2.43 14.13
C HIS A 296 38.11 -1.16 14.41
N LEU A 297 36.82 -1.12 14.03
CA LEU A 297 35.94 0.00 14.35
C LEU A 297 35.61 -0.02 15.87
N PRO A 298 35.78 1.10 16.59
CA PRO A 298 35.44 1.17 18.00
C PRO A 298 33.93 0.98 18.18
N ALA A 299 33.54 0.22 19.22
CA ALA A 299 32.14 0.06 19.60
C ALA A 299 31.52 1.45 19.82
N ALA A 300 30.32 1.67 19.26
CA ALA A 300 29.62 2.95 19.39
C ALA A 300 29.39 3.27 20.88
N PRO A 301 29.51 4.56 21.30
CA PRO A 301 29.41 4.96 22.70
C PRO A 301 28.00 4.81 23.29
N ASP A 302 26.96 4.63 22.46
CA ASP A 302 25.58 4.41 22.89
C ASP A 302 25.27 2.90 22.98
N GLY A 303 25.42 2.36 24.18
CA GLY A 303 25.49 0.92 24.50
C GLY A 303 24.21 0.09 24.41
N ASP A 304 23.25 0.39 23.53
CA ASP A 304 21.99 -0.38 23.41
C ASP A 304 21.74 -1.00 22.02
N ALA A 305 22.56 -0.70 21.01
CA ALA A 305 22.44 -1.30 19.67
C ALA A 305 23.66 -2.18 19.37
N GLU A 306 23.46 -3.50 19.29
CA GLU A 306 24.49 -4.40 18.76
C GLU A 306 24.89 -3.94 17.34
N PRO A 307 26.19 -3.84 17.03
CA PRO A 307 26.63 -3.48 15.69
C PRO A 307 26.12 -4.54 14.69
N PRO A 308 25.67 -4.12 13.49
CA PRO A 308 25.08 -5.04 12.54
C PRO A 308 26.06 -6.13 12.12
N GLU A 309 25.61 -7.38 12.20
CA GLU A 309 26.40 -8.55 11.84
C GLU A 309 26.72 -8.52 10.33
N LEU A 310 28.00 -8.26 10.01
CA LEU A 310 28.50 -8.28 8.64
C LEU A 310 28.60 -9.73 8.14
N VAL A 311 27.93 -10.04 7.02
CA VAL A 311 28.00 -11.37 6.40
C VAL A 311 28.86 -11.32 5.15
N LEU A 312 29.87 -12.18 5.07
CA LEU A 312 30.65 -12.44 3.86
C LEU A 312 30.12 -13.69 3.17
N LEU A 313 29.66 -13.54 1.93
CA LEU A 313 29.18 -14.64 1.10
C LEU A 313 30.14 -14.90 -0.07
N ILE A 314 30.67 -16.12 -0.17
CA ILE A 314 31.65 -16.49 -1.18
C ILE A 314 31.32 -17.82 -1.86
N ASP A 315 31.89 -18.00 -3.04
CA ASP A 315 31.91 -19.25 -3.77
C ASP A 315 32.86 -20.25 -3.06
N PRO A 316 32.93 -21.53 -3.47
CA PRO A 316 33.68 -22.52 -2.71
C PRO A 316 35.17 -22.17 -2.64
N ALA A 317 35.63 -21.88 -1.42
CA ALA A 317 37.01 -21.49 -1.16
C ALA A 317 37.96 -22.72 -1.17
N THR A 318 39.20 -22.52 -1.59
CA THR A 318 40.26 -23.52 -1.39
C THR A 318 40.55 -23.71 0.11
N ALA A 319 41.03 -24.88 0.51
CA ALA A 319 41.31 -25.19 1.93
C ALA A 319 42.24 -24.16 2.62
N ALA A 320 43.25 -23.65 1.91
CA ALA A 320 44.15 -22.60 2.41
C ALA A 320 43.44 -21.26 2.65
N THR A 321 42.42 -20.96 1.84
CA THR A 321 41.61 -19.74 1.97
C THR A 321 40.57 -19.91 3.08
N ALA A 322 40.01 -21.11 3.24
CA ALA A 322 39.09 -21.44 4.33
C ALA A 322 39.73 -21.22 5.71
N GLY A 323 40.96 -21.70 5.93
CA GLY A 323 41.66 -21.51 7.21
C GLY A 323 41.89 -20.04 7.58
N ARG A 324 42.23 -19.18 6.61
CA ARG A 324 42.39 -17.74 6.84
C ARG A 324 41.07 -17.05 7.18
N LEU A 325 39.99 -17.40 6.48
CA LEU A 325 38.67 -16.83 6.72
C LEU A 325 38.09 -17.23 8.07
N ILE A 326 38.26 -18.49 8.49
CA ILE A 326 37.84 -18.95 9.83
C ILE A 326 38.52 -18.11 10.91
N ALA A 327 39.83 -17.83 10.78
CA ALA A 327 40.55 -16.97 11.71
C ALA A 327 40.00 -15.52 11.76
N SER A 328 39.50 -14.99 10.64
CA SER A 328 38.86 -13.67 10.56
C SER A 328 37.41 -13.62 11.06
N THR A 329 36.76 -14.77 11.27
CA THR A 329 35.34 -14.87 11.68
C THR A 329 35.15 -14.65 13.19
N VAL A 330 36.23 -14.64 13.96
CA VAL A 330 36.21 -14.60 15.44
C VAL A 330 35.76 -13.25 16.01
N SER A 331 35.76 -12.16 15.22
CA SER A 331 35.69 -10.81 15.80
C SER A 331 34.47 -9.95 15.47
N GLN A 332 33.60 -10.27 14.48
CA GLN A 332 32.29 -9.60 14.23
C GLN A 332 31.62 -9.96 12.88
N ALA A 333 32.29 -10.68 11.99
CA ALA A 333 31.75 -11.05 10.68
C ALA A 333 31.46 -12.55 10.58
N ARG A 334 30.41 -12.93 9.84
CA ARG A 334 30.06 -14.34 9.55
C ARG A 334 30.39 -14.68 8.12
N VAL A 335 31.10 -15.79 7.91
CA VAL A 335 31.41 -16.28 6.57
C VAL A 335 30.44 -17.39 6.20
N VAL A 336 29.78 -17.24 5.05
CA VAL A 336 28.91 -18.24 4.44
C VAL A 336 29.51 -18.65 3.11
N THR A 337 29.75 -19.94 2.95
CA THR A 337 30.20 -20.52 1.68
C THR A 337 29.11 -21.44 1.16
N PHE A 338 28.94 -21.51 -0.16
CA PHE A 338 28.02 -22.47 -0.78
C PHE A 338 28.81 -23.36 -1.73
N ALA A 339 28.44 -24.64 -1.78
CA ALA A 339 29.13 -25.68 -2.56
C ALA A 339 30.57 -26.02 -2.12
N ALA A 340 31.01 -25.59 -0.92
CA ALA A 340 32.26 -26.03 -0.33
C ALA A 340 32.06 -27.31 0.51
N THR A 341 33.03 -28.22 0.50
CA THR A 341 32.92 -29.49 1.23
C THR A 341 33.23 -29.38 2.73
N GLU A 342 34.07 -28.44 3.17
CA GLU A 342 34.43 -28.25 4.58
C GLU A 342 34.79 -26.78 4.91
N PHE A 343 34.05 -26.14 5.83
CA PHE A 343 34.36 -24.80 6.37
C PHE A 343 33.70 -24.64 7.74
N GLY A 344 34.45 -24.58 8.84
CA GLY A 344 33.86 -24.43 10.19
C GLY A 344 32.77 -25.49 10.44
N HIS A 345 31.50 -25.05 10.45
CA HIS A 345 30.31 -25.92 10.43
C HIS A 345 29.86 -26.25 9.00
N THR A 346 29.43 -27.49 8.76
CA THR A 346 28.84 -27.88 7.47
C THR A 346 27.35 -28.21 7.64
N TRP A 347 26.49 -27.44 7.00
CA TRP A 347 25.04 -27.65 7.01
C TRP A 347 24.59 -28.24 5.69
N HIS A 348 23.98 -29.43 5.75
CA HIS A 348 23.27 -30.00 4.62
C HIS A 348 21.86 -29.41 4.55
N VAL A 349 21.54 -28.76 3.43
CA VAL A 349 20.28 -28.06 3.19
C VAL A 349 19.47 -28.79 2.12
N ASP A 350 18.24 -29.18 2.46
CA ASP A 350 17.31 -29.74 1.49
C ASP A 350 16.63 -28.65 0.65
N ARG A 351 15.92 -29.05 -0.42
CA ARG A 351 15.17 -28.14 -1.31
C ARG A 351 14.07 -27.32 -0.61
N HIS A 352 13.73 -27.65 0.64
CA HIS A 352 12.72 -26.97 1.43
C HIS A 352 13.34 -26.05 2.50
N GLY A 353 14.67 -25.97 2.55
CA GLY A 353 15.44 -25.12 3.46
C GLY A 353 15.71 -25.76 4.82
N HIS A 354 15.37 -27.04 5.06
CA HIS A 354 15.71 -27.69 6.32
C HIS A 354 17.21 -27.97 6.36
N THR A 355 17.83 -27.61 7.48
CA THR A 355 19.27 -27.82 7.67
C THR A 355 19.53 -28.96 8.65
N ARG A 356 20.61 -29.69 8.41
CA ARG A 356 21.19 -30.65 9.36
C ARG A 356 22.69 -30.39 9.45
N ASP A 357 23.20 -30.24 10.65
CA ASP A 357 24.64 -30.14 10.87
C ASP A 357 25.27 -31.51 10.61
N GLN A 358 26.19 -31.58 9.63
CA GLN A 358 26.81 -32.83 9.20
C GLN A 358 27.80 -33.37 10.24
N GLN A 359 28.39 -32.52 11.07
CA GLN A 359 29.34 -32.91 12.11
C GLN A 359 28.61 -33.35 13.39
N ALA A 360 27.56 -32.62 13.79
CA ALA A 360 26.81 -32.90 15.02
C ALA A 360 25.62 -33.85 14.83
N GLY A 361 25.14 -34.03 13.58
CA GLY A 361 23.93 -34.81 13.27
C GLY A 361 22.63 -34.18 13.75
N GLN A 362 22.68 -32.96 14.29
CA GLN A 362 21.53 -32.26 14.87
C GLN A 362 20.74 -31.49 13.79
N PRO A 363 19.40 -31.43 13.88
CA PRO A 363 18.61 -30.54 13.04
C PRO A 363 18.97 -29.08 13.35
N GLY A 364 19.28 -28.31 12.31
CA GLY A 364 19.56 -26.88 12.41
C GLY A 364 18.32 -26.02 12.09
N PRO A 365 18.48 -24.67 12.06
CA PRO A 365 17.38 -23.77 11.71
C PRO A 365 16.94 -23.95 10.25
N ARG A 366 15.67 -23.72 9.96
CA ARG A 366 15.19 -23.67 8.56
C ARG A 366 15.65 -22.38 7.91
N LEU A 367 16.29 -22.48 6.74
CA LEU A 367 16.76 -21.33 5.97
C LEU A 367 15.71 -20.93 4.92
N CYS A 368 15.66 -19.63 4.62
CA CYS A 368 15.00 -19.10 3.44
C CYS A 368 15.64 -19.73 2.20
N VAL A 369 14.84 -20.29 1.29
CA VAL A 369 15.31 -20.88 0.03
C VAL A 369 14.61 -20.20 -1.13
N LEU A 370 15.40 -19.65 -2.06
CA LEU A 370 14.92 -18.90 -3.21
C LEU A 370 15.60 -19.38 -4.49
N ASP A 371 14.81 -19.60 -5.54
CA ASP A 371 15.33 -19.80 -6.88
C ASP A 371 15.95 -18.50 -7.44
N ARG A 372 16.55 -18.59 -8.62
CA ARG A 372 17.27 -17.45 -9.22
C ARG A 372 16.32 -16.30 -9.54
N THR A 373 15.16 -16.62 -10.09
CA THR A 373 14.18 -15.62 -10.54
C THR A 373 13.61 -14.86 -9.35
N ALA A 374 13.19 -15.57 -8.30
CA ALA A 374 12.68 -15.00 -7.07
C ALA A 374 13.71 -14.09 -6.39
N ALA A 375 14.98 -14.52 -6.31
CA ALA A 375 16.02 -13.69 -5.73
C ALA A 375 16.28 -12.40 -6.55
N THR A 376 16.34 -12.49 -7.88
CA THR A 376 16.55 -11.31 -8.75
C THR A 376 15.36 -10.34 -8.68
N ASP A 377 14.13 -10.87 -8.65
CA ASP A 377 12.91 -10.08 -8.44
C ASP A 377 12.97 -9.30 -7.11
N LEU A 378 13.40 -9.95 -6.03
CA LEU A 378 13.49 -9.33 -4.71
C LEU A 378 14.62 -8.29 -4.62
N LEU A 379 15.76 -8.51 -5.29
CA LEU A 379 16.83 -7.51 -5.39
C LEU A 379 16.36 -6.24 -6.10
N THR A 380 15.49 -6.37 -7.12
CA THR A 380 14.94 -5.22 -7.86
C THR A 380 14.18 -4.24 -6.95
N VAL A 381 13.55 -4.73 -5.87
CA VAL A 381 12.87 -3.88 -4.89
C VAL A 381 13.83 -3.16 -3.94
N LEU A 382 15.00 -3.74 -3.72
CA LEU A 382 16.04 -3.19 -2.84
C LEU A 382 16.89 -2.12 -3.53
N THR A 383 17.03 -2.19 -4.87
CA THR A 383 17.79 -1.24 -5.67
C THR A 383 17.27 0.20 -5.50
N ARG A 384 18.18 1.15 -5.27
CA ARG A 384 17.89 2.59 -5.29
C ARG A 384 18.20 3.16 -6.67
N PRO A 385 17.38 4.07 -7.21
CA PRO A 385 17.75 4.80 -8.42
C PRO A 385 18.99 5.66 -8.12
N THR A 386 19.95 5.66 -9.04
CA THR A 386 21.13 6.53 -8.97
C THR A 386 20.66 7.97 -9.09
N THR A 387 20.98 8.82 -8.12
CA THR A 387 20.80 10.27 -8.27
C THR A 387 21.89 10.74 -9.24
N GLU A 388 21.56 10.94 -10.51
CA GLU A 388 22.45 11.70 -11.39
C GLU A 388 22.65 13.09 -10.78
N THR A 389 23.88 13.38 -10.39
CA THR A 389 24.30 14.76 -10.12
C THR A 389 24.16 15.54 -11.43
N PRO A 390 23.49 16.71 -11.45
CA PRO A 390 23.39 17.50 -12.67
C PRO A 390 24.80 17.88 -13.12
N HIS A 391 25.32 17.17 -14.12
CA HIS A 391 26.47 17.65 -14.87
C HIS A 391 25.98 18.79 -15.74
N ASP A 392 26.61 19.93 -15.51
CA ASP A 392 26.40 21.17 -16.21
C ASP A 392 26.58 20.97 -17.74
N SER A 393 25.81 21.75 -18.50
CA SER A 393 25.91 22.01 -19.94
C SER A 393 25.53 20.91 -20.95
N SER A 394 24.32 21.00 -21.51
CA SER A 394 24.07 21.58 -22.86
C SER A 394 22.57 21.64 -23.16
N ASP A 395 22.11 22.79 -23.69
CA ASP A 395 20.72 23.10 -24.08
C ASP A 395 20.04 21.97 -24.88
N PRO A 396 18.79 21.59 -24.53
CA PRO A 396 17.90 20.91 -25.46
C PRO A 396 16.84 21.89 -25.97
N GLU A 397 16.99 22.30 -27.23
CA GLU A 397 15.87 22.80 -28.03
C GLU A 397 14.69 21.82 -27.97
N LEU A 398 13.50 22.37 -27.68
CA LEU A 398 12.20 21.69 -27.73
C LEU A 398 12.01 20.94 -29.06
N SER A 399 12.29 19.64 -29.05
CA SER A 399 11.98 18.72 -30.15
C SER A 399 10.84 17.79 -29.74
N LEU A 400 9.63 18.15 -30.17
CA LEU A 400 8.44 17.29 -30.12
C LEU A 400 8.68 16.01 -30.96
N PRO A 401 8.25 14.83 -30.51
CA PRO A 401 8.36 13.61 -31.29
C PRO A 401 7.46 13.66 -32.53
N ARG A 402 8.09 13.74 -33.72
CA ARG A 402 7.44 13.50 -35.00
C ARG A 402 7.17 12.00 -35.17
N THR A 403 5.93 11.58 -34.93
CA THR A 403 5.39 10.38 -35.61
C THR A 403 4.74 10.82 -36.91
N ALA A 404 5.55 10.99 -37.94
CA ALA A 404 5.08 11.18 -39.31
C ALA A 404 5.12 9.83 -40.03
N ASN A 405 4.03 9.07 -39.96
CA ASN A 405 3.66 8.17 -41.06
C ASN A 405 2.47 8.79 -41.78
N SER A 406 2.76 9.86 -42.52
CA SER A 406 1.77 10.60 -43.30
C SER A 406 1.58 9.95 -44.66
N LEU A 407 0.63 9.02 -44.76
CA LEU A 407 0.02 8.72 -46.06
C LEU A 407 -0.71 9.99 -46.52
N ARG A 408 -0.13 10.70 -47.51
CA ARG A 408 -0.77 11.86 -48.15
C ARG A 408 -2.01 11.40 -48.90
N ILE A 409 -3.19 11.71 -48.34
CA ILE A 409 -4.44 11.67 -49.08
C ILE A 409 -4.60 13.01 -49.81
N PRO A 410 -4.78 13.05 -51.14
CA PRO A 410 -5.03 14.29 -51.87
C PRO A 410 -6.36 14.93 -51.46
N ARG A 411 -6.31 16.22 -51.10
CA ARG A 411 -7.50 17.04 -50.79
C ARG A 411 -8.41 17.16 -52.02
N GLN A 412 -9.62 16.63 -51.91
CA GLN A 412 -10.71 16.89 -52.85
C GLN A 412 -11.46 18.17 -52.42
N PRO A 413 -11.76 19.11 -53.33
CA PRO A 413 -12.50 20.32 -53.00
C PRO A 413 -13.95 20.01 -52.60
N ALA A 414 -14.40 20.67 -51.53
CA ALA A 414 -15.68 20.46 -50.89
C ALA A 414 -16.85 20.70 -51.85
N ARG A 415 -17.64 19.65 -52.12
CA ARG A 415 -19.03 19.79 -52.57
C ARG A 415 -19.91 19.78 -51.33
N SER A 416 -20.69 20.84 -51.16
CA SER A 416 -21.75 20.95 -50.16
C SER A 416 -22.80 19.87 -50.39
N ALA A 417 -22.64 18.73 -49.72
CA ALA A 417 -23.68 17.71 -49.59
C ALA A 417 -24.36 17.90 -48.23
N SER A 418 -25.68 17.96 -48.24
CA SER A 418 -26.55 18.04 -47.07
C SER A 418 -26.18 17.00 -46.02
N ARG A 419 -25.91 17.47 -44.79
CA ARG A 419 -25.60 16.64 -43.62
C ARG A 419 -26.79 15.69 -43.36
N PRO A 420 -26.59 14.36 -43.37
CA PRO A 420 -27.62 13.42 -42.91
C PRO A 420 -27.98 13.74 -41.45
N PRO A 421 -29.24 13.50 -41.02
CA PRO A 421 -29.62 13.69 -39.62
C PRO A 421 -28.69 12.87 -38.72
N ALA A 422 -28.19 13.51 -37.67
CA ALA A 422 -27.33 12.86 -36.69
C ALA A 422 -28.06 11.62 -36.13
N PRO A 423 -27.38 10.47 -36.00
CA PRO A 423 -27.98 9.31 -35.33
C PRO A 423 -28.44 9.73 -33.93
N PRO A 424 -29.57 9.17 -33.43
CA PRO A 424 -30.05 9.47 -32.09
C PRO A 424 -28.94 9.25 -31.08
N ALA A 425 -28.77 10.20 -30.15
CA ALA A 425 -27.78 10.10 -29.08
C ALA A 425 -27.99 8.76 -28.35
N PRO A 426 -26.92 7.98 -28.11
CA PRO A 426 -27.04 6.73 -27.38
C PRO A 426 -27.71 7.00 -26.04
N ALA A 427 -28.64 6.12 -25.66
CA ALA A 427 -29.30 6.20 -24.36
C ALA A 427 -28.24 6.26 -23.25
N PRO A 428 -28.47 7.04 -22.17
CA PRO A 428 -27.51 7.10 -21.08
C PRO A 428 -27.30 5.70 -20.49
N PRO A 429 -26.05 5.35 -20.12
CA PRO A 429 -25.74 4.04 -19.58
C PRO A 429 -26.56 3.76 -18.33
N VAL A 430 -27.09 2.54 -18.25
CA VAL A 430 -28.02 2.10 -17.18
C VAL A 430 -27.29 1.94 -15.85
N ALA A 431 -25.97 1.69 -15.88
CA ALA A 431 -25.14 1.51 -14.71
C ALA A 431 -23.97 2.51 -14.67
N ARG A 432 -23.59 2.93 -13.47
CA ARG A 432 -22.37 3.69 -13.18
C ARG A 432 -21.49 2.88 -12.24
N LEU A 433 -20.25 2.66 -12.63
CA LEU A 433 -19.24 2.06 -11.80
C LEU A 433 -18.27 3.16 -11.34
N GLN A 434 -18.26 3.43 -10.05
CA GLN A 434 -17.31 4.34 -9.43
C GLN A 434 -16.12 3.54 -8.94
N VAL A 435 -14.92 3.84 -9.44
CA VAL A 435 -13.67 3.23 -8.98
C VAL A 435 -12.64 4.27 -8.51
N LEU A 436 -12.82 5.56 -8.80
CA LEU A 436 -11.99 6.64 -8.27
C LEU A 436 -12.52 7.03 -6.88
N GLY A 437 -11.93 6.45 -5.83
CA GLY A 437 -12.49 6.46 -4.48
C GLY A 437 -12.95 5.06 -4.05
N ARG A 438 -13.94 4.99 -3.16
CA ARG A 438 -14.47 3.69 -2.68
C ARG A 438 -15.28 3.04 -3.81
N PRO A 439 -14.95 1.80 -4.25
CA PRO A 439 -15.63 1.17 -5.35
C PRO A 439 -17.12 0.97 -5.09
N ALA A 440 -17.97 1.38 -6.04
CA ALA A 440 -19.41 1.21 -5.96
C ALA A 440 -20.03 1.01 -7.34
N LEU A 441 -20.91 0.03 -7.47
CA LEU A 441 -21.77 -0.13 -8.63
C LEU A 441 -23.14 0.49 -8.34
N ILE A 442 -23.56 1.45 -9.15
CA ILE A 442 -24.82 2.18 -9.02
C ILE A 442 -25.67 1.89 -10.25
N ILE A 443 -26.89 1.40 -10.06
CA ILE A 443 -27.84 1.09 -11.13
C ILE A 443 -29.13 1.84 -10.83
N ASP A 444 -29.62 2.61 -11.80
CA ASP A 444 -30.80 3.48 -11.65
C ASP A 444 -30.75 4.38 -10.39
N GLY A 445 -29.54 4.85 -10.06
CA GLY A 445 -29.28 5.71 -8.89
C GLY A 445 -29.17 4.98 -7.56
N GLN A 446 -29.35 3.66 -7.50
CA GLN A 446 -29.25 2.86 -6.27
C GLN A 446 -27.95 2.03 -6.22
N PRO A 447 -27.25 1.97 -5.07
CA PRO A 447 -26.06 1.15 -4.94
C PRO A 447 -26.42 -0.35 -4.92
N VAL A 448 -25.73 -1.13 -5.75
CA VAL A 448 -25.85 -2.60 -5.78
C VAL A 448 -24.97 -3.20 -4.69
N THR A 449 -25.55 -4.04 -3.84
CA THR A 449 -24.81 -4.71 -2.77
C THR A 449 -24.03 -5.89 -3.32
N ILE A 450 -22.70 -5.76 -3.42
CA ILE A 450 -21.80 -6.84 -3.83
C ILE A 450 -21.18 -7.44 -2.57
N ARG A 451 -21.66 -8.62 -2.16
CA ARG A 451 -21.29 -9.24 -0.88
C ARG A 451 -19.85 -9.75 -0.83
N ARG A 452 -19.29 -10.19 -1.96
CA ARG A 452 -17.95 -10.80 -2.00
C ARG A 452 -16.91 -9.79 -2.50
N SER A 453 -15.85 -9.60 -1.72
CA SER A 453 -14.71 -8.74 -2.08
C SER A 453 -14.12 -9.13 -3.46
N ALA A 454 -14.02 -10.43 -3.76
CA ALA A 454 -13.54 -10.91 -5.06
C ALA A 454 -14.41 -10.47 -6.25
N ALA A 455 -15.73 -10.40 -6.09
CA ALA A 455 -16.63 -9.94 -7.17
C ALA A 455 -16.47 -8.45 -7.45
N LEU A 456 -16.26 -7.65 -6.40
CA LEU A 456 -15.93 -6.23 -6.54
C LEU A 456 -14.56 -6.04 -7.19
N GLN A 457 -13.58 -6.85 -6.80
CA GLN A 457 -12.23 -6.86 -7.39
C GLN A 457 -12.26 -7.19 -8.89
N VAL A 458 -13.12 -8.13 -9.34
CA VAL A 458 -13.37 -8.39 -10.77
C VAL A 458 -13.82 -7.11 -11.49
N LEU A 459 -14.85 -6.42 -10.97
CA LEU A 459 -15.37 -5.22 -11.61
C LEU A 459 -14.30 -4.13 -11.75
N VAL A 460 -13.52 -3.89 -10.70
CA VAL A 460 -12.46 -2.87 -10.74
C VAL A 460 -11.32 -3.28 -11.67
N LEU A 461 -10.96 -4.57 -11.71
CA LEU A 461 -9.95 -5.07 -12.63
C LEU A 461 -10.39 -4.89 -14.09
N LEU A 462 -11.65 -5.20 -14.40
CA LEU A 462 -12.21 -4.96 -15.73
C LEU A 462 -12.35 -3.47 -16.06
N ALA A 463 -12.57 -2.60 -15.07
CA ALA A 463 -12.54 -1.15 -15.27
C ALA A 463 -11.13 -0.64 -15.66
N VAL A 464 -10.08 -1.23 -15.08
CA VAL A 464 -8.68 -0.92 -15.42
C VAL A 464 -8.29 -1.47 -16.79
N HIS A 465 -8.92 -2.56 -17.24
CA HIS A 465 -8.64 -3.21 -18.52
C HIS A 465 -9.87 -3.13 -19.46
N PRO A 466 -10.13 -1.99 -20.12
CA PRO A 466 -11.29 -1.83 -21.00
C PRO A 466 -11.32 -2.82 -22.17
N GLU A 467 -10.14 -3.25 -22.66
CA GLU A 467 -9.99 -4.31 -23.69
C GLU A 467 -10.29 -5.73 -23.17
N GLY A 468 -10.61 -5.84 -21.88
CA GLY A 468 -10.95 -7.09 -21.21
C GLY A 468 -9.76 -7.91 -20.71
N ALA A 469 -10.07 -8.83 -19.82
CA ALA A 469 -9.12 -9.73 -19.16
C ALA A 469 -9.44 -11.19 -19.46
N THR A 470 -8.41 -11.99 -19.73
CA THR A 470 -8.56 -13.45 -19.89
C THR A 470 -8.84 -14.11 -18.54
N THR A 471 -9.35 -15.34 -18.57
CA THR A 471 -9.55 -16.17 -17.38
C THR A 471 -8.27 -16.27 -16.53
N THR A 472 -7.13 -16.54 -17.19
CA THR A 472 -5.82 -16.62 -16.56
C THR A 472 -5.43 -15.31 -15.87
N HIS A 473 -5.63 -14.17 -16.53
CA HIS A 473 -5.33 -12.86 -15.95
C HIS A 473 -6.20 -12.55 -14.72
N LEU A 474 -7.51 -12.77 -14.81
CA LEU A 474 -8.43 -12.56 -13.68
C LEU A 474 -8.04 -13.43 -12.47
N VAL A 475 -7.72 -14.70 -12.72
CA VAL A 475 -7.31 -15.63 -11.68
C VAL A 475 -6.02 -15.18 -11.00
N HIS A 476 -4.97 -14.85 -11.77
CA HIS A 476 -3.69 -14.42 -11.18
C HIS A 476 -3.80 -13.11 -10.41
N ALA A 477 -4.65 -12.18 -10.85
CA ALA A 477 -4.85 -10.92 -10.16
C ALA A 477 -5.69 -11.08 -8.87
N ILE A 478 -6.76 -11.88 -8.90
CA ILE A 478 -7.69 -12.00 -7.77
C ILE A 478 -7.16 -12.98 -6.71
N TRP A 479 -6.53 -14.07 -7.14
CA TRP A 479 -5.95 -15.12 -6.29
C TRP A 479 -4.48 -15.38 -6.68
N PRO A 480 -3.59 -14.40 -6.48
CA PRO A 480 -2.16 -14.55 -6.73
C PRO A 480 -1.54 -15.70 -5.93
N GLY A 481 -0.49 -16.32 -6.49
CA GLY A 481 0.26 -17.41 -5.84
C GLY A 481 -0.37 -18.81 -5.92
N LEU A 482 -1.56 -18.94 -6.52
CA LEU A 482 -2.20 -20.24 -6.75
C LEU A 482 -2.15 -20.63 -8.24
N PRO A 483 -1.86 -21.91 -8.59
CA PRO A 483 -1.89 -22.34 -9.98
C PRO A 483 -3.27 -22.13 -10.60
N ALA A 484 -3.34 -21.52 -11.79
CA ALA A 484 -4.61 -21.05 -12.34
C ALA A 484 -5.70 -22.13 -12.48
N HIS A 485 -5.30 -23.36 -12.84
CA HIS A 485 -6.19 -24.50 -12.97
C HIS A 485 -6.88 -24.90 -11.67
N THR A 486 -6.30 -24.59 -10.50
CA THR A 486 -6.86 -24.95 -9.17
C THR A 486 -7.96 -24.00 -8.70
N VAL A 487 -8.02 -22.78 -9.26
CA VAL A 487 -8.93 -21.70 -8.79
C VAL A 487 -9.88 -21.19 -9.88
N THR A 488 -9.81 -21.75 -11.10
CA THR A 488 -10.72 -21.36 -12.20
C THR A 488 -12.20 -21.56 -11.80
N GLY A 489 -12.54 -22.64 -11.08
CA GLY A 489 -13.88 -22.85 -10.55
C GLY A 489 -14.36 -21.76 -9.57
N ARG A 490 -13.44 -21.18 -8.79
CA ARG A 490 -13.75 -20.04 -7.90
C ARG A 490 -14.06 -18.77 -8.70
N LEU A 491 -13.40 -18.56 -9.84
CA LEU A 491 -13.71 -17.46 -10.74
C LEU A 491 -15.13 -17.58 -11.30
N TYR A 492 -15.50 -18.74 -11.85
CA TYR A 492 -16.84 -18.94 -12.41
C TYR A 492 -17.95 -18.75 -11.38
N THR A 493 -17.73 -19.22 -10.15
CA THR A 493 -18.66 -19.00 -9.03
C THR A 493 -18.78 -17.51 -8.71
N THR A 494 -17.65 -16.80 -8.64
CA THR A 494 -17.61 -15.35 -8.36
C THR A 494 -18.32 -14.54 -9.44
N LEU A 495 -18.11 -14.87 -10.73
CA LEU A 495 -18.80 -14.24 -11.86
C LEU A 495 -20.29 -14.55 -11.89
N SER A 496 -20.69 -15.76 -11.51
CA SER A 496 -22.10 -16.16 -11.43
C SER A 496 -22.83 -15.40 -10.31
N ASP A 497 -22.22 -15.31 -9.13
CA ASP A 497 -22.74 -14.50 -8.01
C ASP A 497 -22.85 -13.02 -8.39
N LEU A 498 -21.84 -12.47 -9.06
CA LEU A 498 -21.85 -11.10 -9.56
C LEU A 498 -22.99 -10.86 -10.56
N ARG A 499 -23.18 -11.77 -11.53
CA ARG A 499 -24.27 -11.68 -12.51
C ARG A 499 -25.64 -11.77 -11.84
N THR A 500 -25.80 -12.61 -10.83
CA THR A 500 -27.05 -12.70 -10.05
C THR A 500 -27.35 -11.39 -9.32
N ALA A 501 -26.34 -10.79 -8.67
CA ALA A 501 -26.50 -9.51 -7.98
C ALA A 501 -26.86 -8.37 -8.96
N ILE A 502 -26.25 -8.34 -10.14
CA ILE A 502 -26.57 -7.37 -11.20
C ILE A 502 -27.98 -7.59 -11.75
N ARG A 503 -28.36 -8.85 -12.04
CA ARG A 503 -29.69 -9.21 -12.56
C ARG A 503 -30.84 -8.85 -11.62
N ALA A 504 -30.58 -8.86 -10.32
CA ALA A 504 -31.56 -8.43 -9.32
C ALA A 504 -31.84 -6.91 -9.40
N ALA A 505 -30.93 -6.12 -9.96
CA ALA A 505 -31.05 -4.67 -10.09
C ALA A 505 -31.38 -4.21 -11.53
N THR A 506 -30.92 -4.92 -12.55
CA THR A 506 -31.22 -4.60 -13.96
C THR A 506 -31.22 -5.85 -14.85
N PRO A 507 -32.12 -5.94 -15.85
CA PRO A 507 -32.07 -7.02 -16.83
C PRO A 507 -30.88 -6.92 -17.81
N THR A 508 -30.23 -5.75 -17.90
CA THR A 508 -29.12 -5.50 -18.82
C THR A 508 -27.83 -6.18 -18.35
N ALA A 509 -27.17 -6.93 -19.23
CA ALA A 509 -25.87 -7.51 -18.93
C ALA A 509 -24.80 -6.41 -18.91
N LEU A 510 -24.00 -6.37 -17.83
CA LEU A 510 -22.92 -5.38 -17.67
C LEU A 510 -21.52 -5.97 -17.94
N VAL A 511 -21.38 -7.30 -17.89
CA VAL A 511 -20.12 -8.02 -18.10
C VAL A 511 -20.34 -9.03 -19.21
N ASP A 512 -19.65 -8.81 -20.32
CA ASP A 512 -19.70 -9.65 -21.51
C ASP A 512 -18.47 -10.57 -21.57
N HIS A 513 -18.60 -11.66 -22.32
CA HIS A 513 -17.52 -12.59 -22.58
C HIS A 513 -17.41 -12.83 -24.09
N THR A 514 -16.36 -12.29 -24.70
CA THR A 514 -16.07 -12.39 -26.14
C THR A 514 -14.59 -12.69 -26.32
N ASP A 515 -14.24 -13.50 -27.31
CA ASP A 515 -12.85 -13.82 -27.67
C ASP A 515 -11.97 -14.24 -26.46
N ASP A 516 -12.51 -15.11 -25.60
CA ASP A 516 -11.87 -15.59 -24.36
C ASP A 516 -11.50 -14.48 -23.35
N ARG A 517 -12.17 -13.33 -23.43
CA ARG A 517 -11.97 -12.20 -22.52
C ARG A 517 -13.27 -11.77 -21.88
N TYR A 518 -13.20 -11.42 -20.61
CA TYR A 518 -14.27 -10.72 -19.90
C TYR A 518 -14.03 -9.23 -20.02
N HIS A 519 -15.07 -8.46 -20.35
CA HIS A 519 -14.99 -6.99 -20.39
C HIS A 519 -16.29 -6.38 -19.86
N LEU A 520 -16.20 -5.14 -19.40
CA LEU A 520 -17.39 -4.34 -19.07
C LEU A 520 -18.00 -3.82 -20.36
N ASN A 521 -19.32 -3.92 -20.50
CA ASN A 521 -20.01 -3.43 -21.69
C ASN A 521 -20.00 -1.88 -21.70
N PRO A 522 -19.30 -1.23 -22.65
CA PRO A 522 -19.14 0.23 -22.64
C PRO A 522 -20.42 1.00 -23.00
N HIS A 523 -21.42 0.32 -23.57
CA HIS A 523 -22.73 0.91 -23.84
C HIS A 523 -23.69 0.80 -22.64
N ALA A 524 -23.44 -0.13 -21.71
CA ALA A 524 -24.29 -0.35 -20.55
C ALA A 524 -23.74 0.26 -19.25
N VAL A 525 -22.41 0.38 -19.15
CA VAL A 525 -21.70 0.85 -17.94
C VAL A 525 -20.89 2.11 -18.24
N ASP A 526 -21.12 3.16 -17.46
CA ASP A 526 -20.26 4.33 -17.38
C ASP A 526 -19.28 4.19 -16.20
N VAL A 527 -17.98 4.31 -16.48
CA VAL A 527 -16.91 4.18 -15.48
C VAL A 527 -16.23 5.53 -15.31
N ASP A 528 -16.11 6.02 -14.08
CA ASP A 528 -15.41 7.28 -13.77
C ASP A 528 -13.93 7.29 -14.23
N LEU A 529 -13.22 6.16 -14.11
CA LEU A 529 -11.86 6.00 -14.65
C LEU A 529 -11.80 6.20 -16.17
N TRP A 530 -12.79 5.70 -16.92
CA TRP A 530 -12.83 5.87 -18.37
C TRP A 530 -13.11 7.32 -18.77
N ARG A 531 -13.97 8.02 -18.02
CA ARG A 531 -14.16 9.47 -18.20
C ARG A 531 -12.88 10.25 -17.95
N LEU A 532 -12.13 9.90 -16.90
CA LEU A 532 -10.84 10.51 -16.62
C LEU A 532 -9.86 10.30 -17.79
N HIS A 533 -9.71 9.07 -18.29
CA HIS A 533 -8.85 8.79 -19.44
C HIS A 533 -9.31 9.52 -20.71
N THR A 534 -10.61 9.62 -20.95
CA THR A 534 -11.18 10.35 -22.08
C THR A 534 -10.86 11.85 -21.98
N ALA A 535 -10.98 12.44 -20.78
CA ALA A 535 -10.64 13.84 -20.54
C ALA A 535 -9.14 14.12 -20.75
N VAL A 536 -8.26 13.22 -20.28
CA VAL A 536 -6.81 13.29 -20.54
C VAL A 536 -6.51 13.23 -22.04
N HIS A 537 -7.10 12.27 -22.76
CA HIS A 537 -6.89 12.13 -24.19
C HIS A 537 -7.37 13.36 -24.95
N HIS A 538 -8.54 13.90 -24.59
CA HIS A 538 -9.04 15.15 -25.15
C HIS A 538 -8.10 16.34 -24.86
N ALA A 539 -7.58 16.45 -23.64
CA ALA A 539 -6.64 17.51 -23.27
C ALA A 539 -5.32 17.42 -24.04
N ALA A 540 -4.82 16.21 -24.32
CA ALA A 540 -3.58 15.98 -25.06
C ALA A 540 -3.72 16.20 -26.58
N THR A 541 -4.91 15.98 -27.14
CA THR A 541 -5.15 16.02 -28.60
C THR A 541 -5.82 17.29 -29.09
N THR A 542 -6.42 18.08 -28.20
CA THR A 542 -7.12 19.30 -28.58
C THR A 542 -6.18 20.34 -29.20
N LEU A 543 -6.61 20.94 -30.30
CA LEU A 543 -5.89 22.01 -31.00
C LEU A 543 -6.25 23.41 -30.48
N THR A 544 -7.25 23.49 -29.61
CA THR A 544 -7.68 24.72 -28.94
C THR A 544 -7.19 24.74 -27.49
N ASP A 545 -7.59 25.73 -26.69
CA ASP A 545 -7.24 25.81 -25.27
C ASP A 545 -7.58 24.49 -24.54
N PRO A 546 -6.57 23.76 -24.00
CA PRO A 546 -6.77 22.49 -23.30
C PRO A 546 -7.22 22.67 -21.84
N THR A 547 -7.24 23.90 -21.32
CA THR A 547 -7.55 24.22 -19.91
C THR A 547 -8.87 23.59 -19.43
N PRO A 548 -10.00 23.65 -20.15
CA PRO A 548 -11.25 23.03 -19.70
C PRO A 548 -11.17 21.50 -19.62
N ALA A 549 -10.39 20.87 -20.50
CA ALA A 549 -10.20 19.44 -20.52
C ALA A 549 -9.36 18.99 -19.31
N TRP A 550 -8.29 19.72 -18.99
CA TRP A 550 -7.51 19.48 -17.77
C TRP A 550 -8.30 19.72 -16.49
N GLN A 551 -9.18 20.74 -16.46
CA GLN A 551 -10.09 20.93 -15.33
C GLN A 551 -11.04 19.74 -15.17
N THR A 552 -11.55 19.18 -16.28
CA THR A 552 -12.40 17.99 -16.24
C THR A 552 -11.66 16.76 -15.67
N VAL A 553 -10.36 16.61 -15.93
CA VAL A 553 -9.53 15.55 -15.32
C VAL A 553 -9.53 15.67 -13.79
N ILE A 554 -9.29 16.89 -13.28
CA ILE A 554 -9.27 17.17 -11.83
C ILE A 554 -10.65 16.93 -11.22
N ASP A 555 -11.72 17.44 -11.84
CA ASP A 555 -13.09 17.33 -11.33
C ASP A 555 -13.58 15.87 -11.29
N THR A 556 -13.11 15.03 -12.21
CA THR A 556 -13.44 13.59 -12.25
C THR A 556 -12.72 12.81 -11.15
N TYR A 557 -11.55 13.29 -10.69
CA TYR A 557 -10.75 12.61 -9.68
C TYR A 557 -11.29 12.86 -8.26
N THR A 558 -12.13 11.94 -7.77
CA THR A 558 -12.70 12.06 -6.41
C THR A 558 -11.91 11.34 -5.32
N GLY A 559 -10.91 10.55 -5.70
CA GLY A 559 -9.98 9.86 -4.79
C GLY A 559 -9.15 8.79 -5.51
N ASP A 560 -8.21 8.19 -4.76
CA ASP A 560 -7.37 7.10 -5.24
C ASP A 560 -8.22 5.94 -5.81
N LEU A 561 -7.74 5.33 -6.89
CA LEU A 561 -8.36 4.15 -7.50
C LEU A 561 -8.54 3.02 -6.47
N ALA A 562 -9.79 2.59 -6.27
CA ALA A 562 -10.21 1.63 -5.26
C ALA A 562 -9.74 1.97 -3.84
N ALA A 563 -9.92 3.22 -3.43
CA ALA A 563 -9.58 3.69 -2.09
C ALA A 563 -10.19 2.79 -1.00
N GLY A 564 -9.36 2.37 -0.05
CA GLY A 564 -9.73 1.44 1.02
C GLY A 564 -9.46 -0.04 0.71
N HIS A 565 -8.97 -0.36 -0.49
CA HIS A 565 -8.53 -1.72 -0.85
C HIS A 565 -7.02 -1.79 -1.09
N SER A 566 -6.42 -2.90 -0.66
CA SER A 566 -4.99 -3.23 -0.75
C SER A 566 -4.78 -4.47 -1.63
N TRP A 567 -5.42 -4.52 -2.80
CA TRP A 567 -5.24 -5.61 -3.75
C TRP A 567 -3.85 -5.52 -4.39
N THR A 568 -3.15 -6.64 -4.53
CA THR A 568 -1.74 -6.66 -4.93
C THR A 568 -1.46 -6.06 -6.31
N TRP A 569 -2.43 -6.12 -7.23
CA TRP A 569 -2.32 -5.54 -8.57
C TRP A 569 -2.75 -4.06 -8.67
N ILE A 570 -3.28 -3.45 -7.60
CA ILE A 570 -3.91 -2.12 -7.69
C ILE A 570 -2.91 -0.96 -7.71
N ASP A 571 -1.69 -1.16 -7.20
CA ASP A 571 -0.73 -0.06 -7.06
C ASP A 571 -0.30 0.56 -8.40
N PRO A 572 0.06 -0.20 -9.45
CA PRO A 572 0.40 0.37 -10.75
C PRO A 572 -0.70 1.25 -11.36
N PRO A 573 -1.97 0.78 -11.53
CA PRO A 573 -3.01 1.63 -12.10
C PRO A 573 -3.37 2.80 -11.18
N ARG A 574 -3.30 2.64 -9.84
CA ARG A 574 -3.52 3.74 -8.90
C ARG A 574 -2.45 4.82 -9.06
N GLU A 575 -1.19 4.43 -9.20
CA GLU A 575 -0.10 5.36 -9.46
C GLU A 575 -0.23 6.03 -10.84
N ALA A 576 -0.59 5.28 -11.88
CA ALA A 576 -0.82 5.85 -13.20
C ALA A 576 -1.92 6.93 -13.17
N THR A 577 -3.05 6.68 -12.50
CA THR A 577 -4.11 7.69 -12.34
C THR A 577 -3.63 8.91 -11.55
N ARG A 578 -2.85 8.71 -10.47
CA ARG A 578 -2.29 9.82 -9.69
C ARG A 578 -1.39 10.72 -10.54
N ARG A 579 -0.52 10.13 -11.35
CA ARG A 579 0.37 10.83 -12.28
C ARG A 579 -0.41 11.70 -13.27
N LEU A 580 -1.43 11.16 -13.91
CA LEU A 580 -2.31 11.91 -14.84
C LEU A 580 -2.96 13.13 -14.18
N VAL A 581 -3.35 13.03 -12.91
CA VAL A 581 -3.96 14.14 -12.17
C VAL A 581 -2.90 15.18 -11.78
N LEU A 582 -1.70 14.77 -11.39
CA LEU A 582 -0.59 15.68 -11.14
C LEU A 582 -0.14 16.42 -12.41
N ASP A 583 -0.16 15.75 -13.57
CA ASP A 583 0.06 16.38 -14.88
C ASP A 583 -0.99 17.46 -15.15
N ALA A 584 -2.27 17.16 -14.89
CA ALA A 584 -3.37 18.12 -15.04
C ALA A 584 -3.19 19.36 -14.13
N TYR A 585 -2.87 19.16 -12.84
CA TYR A 585 -2.59 20.27 -11.92
C TYR A 585 -1.39 21.10 -12.36
N THR A 586 -0.32 20.45 -12.82
CA THR A 586 0.89 21.14 -13.27
C THR A 586 0.61 21.98 -14.52
N HIS A 587 -0.17 21.45 -15.46
CA HIS A 587 -0.60 22.19 -16.64
C HIS A 587 -1.49 23.38 -16.27
N LEU A 588 -2.50 23.21 -15.41
CA LEU A 588 -3.35 24.34 -15.00
C LEU A 588 -2.59 25.39 -14.20
N ALA A 589 -1.64 24.98 -13.35
CA ALA A 589 -0.82 25.90 -12.61
C ALA A 589 0.09 26.72 -13.54
N SER A 590 0.65 26.11 -14.60
CA SER A 590 1.56 26.77 -15.54
C SER A 590 0.90 27.85 -16.40
N THR A 591 -0.39 27.68 -16.74
CA THR A 591 -1.16 28.66 -17.52
C THR A 591 -1.87 29.71 -16.67
N GLN A 592 -1.86 29.55 -15.34
CA GLN A 592 -2.55 30.46 -14.41
C GLN A 592 -1.72 31.73 -14.14
N SER A 593 -2.33 32.89 -14.41
CA SER A 593 -1.73 34.21 -14.17
C SER A 593 -2.03 34.76 -12.77
N ASP A 594 -3.14 34.38 -12.14
CA ASP A 594 -3.47 34.77 -10.76
C ASP A 594 -2.57 34.01 -9.76
N PRO A 595 -1.69 34.71 -9.00
CA PRO A 595 -0.80 34.06 -8.04
C PRO A 595 -1.51 33.29 -6.94
N GLU A 596 -2.68 33.75 -6.49
CA GLU A 596 -3.45 33.07 -5.43
C GLU A 596 -4.09 31.78 -5.95
N HIS A 597 -4.66 31.83 -7.16
CA HIS A 597 -5.19 30.64 -7.82
C HIS A 597 -4.09 29.63 -8.12
N ARG A 598 -2.94 30.06 -8.65
CA ARG A 598 -1.81 29.18 -8.93
C ARG A 598 -1.33 28.47 -7.66
N LEU A 599 -1.20 29.18 -6.54
CA LEU A 599 -0.83 28.57 -5.26
C LEU A 599 -1.86 27.53 -4.79
N ARG A 600 -3.16 27.80 -4.96
CA ARG A 600 -4.23 26.84 -4.63
C ARG A 600 -4.11 25.55 -5.44
N LEU A 601 -3.88 25.65 -6.74
CA LEU A 601 -3.66 24.48 -7.61
C LEU A 601 -2.46 23.63 -7.15
N LEU A 602 -1.34 24.28 -6.81
CA LEU A 602 -0.15 23.58 -6.31
C LEU A 602 -0.41 22.92 -4.94
N GLN A 603 -1.16 23.58 -4.05
CA GLN A 603 -1.56 22.99 -2.77
C GLN A 603 -2.57 21.84 -2.92
N ASP A 604 -3.45 21.91 -3.91
CA ASP A 604 -4.36 20.83 -4.28
C ASP A 604 -3.56 19.62 -4.82
N ALA A 605 -2.57 19.86 -5.68
CA ALA A 605 -1.66 18.82 -6.18
C ALA A 605 -0.88 18.14 -5.05
N ILE A 606 -0.35 18.91 -4.09
CA ILE A 606 0.31 18.36 -2.89
C ILE A 606 -0.66 17.54 -2.02
N ARG A 607 -1.97 17.83 -2.06
CA ARG A 607 -2.98 17.00 -1.37
C ARG A 607 -3.25 15.69 -2.10
N VAL A 608 -3.10 15.65 -3.43
CA VAL A 608 -3.15 14.42 -4.22
C VAL A 608 -1.93 13.55 -3.94
N ASP A 609 -0.73 14.14 -3.95
CA ASP A 609 0.50 13.45 -3.56
C ASP A 609 1.34 14.24 -2.53
N PRO A 610 1.17 13.91 -1.23
CA PRO A 610 1.93 14.55 -0.16
C PRO A 610 3.44 14.23 -0.16
N TYR A 611 3.90 13.26 -0.95
CA TYR A 611 5.30 12.84 -0.97
C TYR A 611 6.04 13.32 -2.21
N ASN A 612 5.34 13.89 -3.21
CA ASN A 612 5.96 14.35 -4.45
C ASN A 612 6.83 15.59 -4.21
N GLU A 613 8.15 15.43 -4.34
CA GLU A 613 9.11 16.50 -4.07
C GLU A 613 9.06 17.62 -5.13
N PRO A 614 8.96 17.34 -6.45
CA PRO A 614 8.80 18.36 -7.47
C PRO A 614 7.61 19.31 -7.22
N MET A 615 6.44 18.81 -6.81
CA MET A 615 5.28 19.67 -6.50
C MET A 615 5.55 20.60 -5.32
N HIS A 616 6.22 20.12 -4.27
CA HIS A 616 6.59 20.96 -3.13
C HIS A 616 7.63 22.01 -3.54
N ARG A 617 8.58 21.65 -4.42
CA ARG A 617 9.59 22.58 -4.93
C ARG A 617 8.96 23.69 -5.77
N LEU A 618 8.07 23.36 -6.70
CA LEU A 618 7.32 24.34 -7.50
C LEU A 618 6.48 25.29 -6.62
N ALA A 619 5.80 24.75 -5.59
CA ALA A 619 5.05 25.57 -4.64
C ALA A 619 5.95 26.49 -3.80
N ALA A 620 7.10 26.01 -3.36
CA ALA A 620 8.08 26.79 -2.61
C ALA A 620 8.71 27.90 -3.46
N GLU A 621 9.03 27.63 -4.72
CA GLU A 621 9.50 28.63 -5.69
C GLU A 621 8.45 29.72 -5.93
N HIS A 622 7.19 29.33 -6.12
CA HIS A 622 6.08 30.27 -6.25
C HIS A 622 5.94 31.17 -5.00
N LEU A 623 5.98 30.60 -3.80
CA LEU A 623 5.93 31.36 -2.54
C LEU A 623 7.09 32.34 -2.39
N ARG A 624 8.32 31.94 -2.76
CA ARG A 624 9.49 32.84 -2.75
C ARG A 624 9.30 34.00 -3.73
N ALA A 625 8.79 33.73 -4.93
CA ALA A 625 8.49 34.77 -5.92
C ALA A 625 7.41 35.76 -5.44
N GLN A 626 6.49 35.32 -4.58
CA GLN A 626 5.49 36.18 -3.93
C GLN A 626 6.00 36.91 -2.68
N GLY A 627 7.28 36.76 -2.32
CA GLY A 627 7.86 37.40 -1.13
C GLY A 627 7.57 36.68 0.19
N GLU A 628 7.22 35.38 0.15
CA GLU A 628 6.95 34.54 1.33
C GLU A 628 8.02 33.43 1.54
N PRO A 629 9.31 33.76 1.76
CA PRO A 629 10.37 32.77 1.90
C PRO A 629 10.19 31.88 3.15
N ASP A 630 9.66 32.41 4.25
CA ASP A 630 9.39 31.64 5.46
C ASP A 630 8.33 30.56 5.25
N ALA A 631 7.31 30.85 4.43
CA ALA A 631 6.29 29.88 4.08
C ALA A 631 6.86 28.75 3.21
N ALA A 632 7.74 29.11 2.25
CA ALA A 632 8.46 28.14 1.42
C ALA A 632 9.34 27.20 2.25
N THR A 633 10.11 27.75 3.21
CA THR A 633 10.96 26.94 4.11
C THR A 633 10.14 26.00 4.98
N ARG A 634 9.02 26.47 5.56
CA ARG A 634 8.11 25.61 6.34
C ARG A 634 7.51 24.48 5.50
N LEU A 635 7.15 24.75 4.25
CA LEU A 635 6.60 23.74 3.33
C LEU A 635 7.61 22.62 3.05
N LEU A 636 8.86 22.98 2.72
CA LEU A 636 9.92 22.00 2.45
C LEU A 636 10.32 21.22 3.70
N HIS A 637 10.41 21.88 4.85
CA HIS A 637 10.66 21.20 6.13
C HIS A 637 9.55 20.19 6.47
N SER A 638 8.29 20.53 6.22
CA SER A 638 7.17 19.60 6.42
C SER A 638 7.25 18.38 5.49
N LEU A 639 7.73 18.56 4.26
CA LEU A 639 8.00 17.44 3.34
C LEU A 639 9.12 16.54 3.89
N GLN A 640 10.24 17.12 4.32
CA GLN A 640 11.37 16.36 4.86
C GLN A 640 10.97 15.55 6.09
N GLN A 641 10.23 16.15 7.02
CA GLN A 641 9.69 15.44 8.18
C GLN A 641 8.79 14.27 7.78
N ARG A 642 7.96 14.45 6.75
CA ARG A 642 7.07 13.41 6.23
C ARG A 642 7.85 12.27 5.57
N LEU A 643 8.88 12.58 4.78
CA LEU A 643 9.75 11.59 4.15
C LEU A 643 10.53 10.79 5.18
N HIS A 644 11.09 11.47 6.20
CA HIS A 644 11.80 10.83 7.30
C HIS A 644 10.89 9.89 8.10
N ALA A 645 9.67 10.34 8.47
CA ALA A 645 8.69 9.52 9.16
C ALA A 645 8.25 8.29 8.34
N ALA A 646 8.34 8.35 7.01
CA ALA A 646 8.03 7.25 6.11
C ALA A 646 9.24 6.35 5.79
N GLY A 647 10.40 6.58 6.41
CA GLY A 647 11.60 5.77 6.19
C GLY A 647 12.37 6.09 4.90
N ILE A 648 12.09 7.22 4.25
CA ILE A 648 12.88 7.74 3.13
C ILE A 648 13.77 8.86 3.68
N ALA A 649 14.94 8.50 4.18
CA ALA A 649 15.95 9.48 4.55
C ALA A 649 16.62 10.06 3.29
N ASP A 650 16.89 11.37 3.29
CA ASP A 650 17.77 12.00 2.32
C ASP A 650 19.20 11.51 2.56
N GLY A 651 19.90 11.14 1.49
CA GLY A 651 21.33 10.83 1.51
C GLY A 651 22.21 12.08 1.69
N GLN A 652 21.68 13.18 2.22
CA GLN A 652 22.43 14.41 2.42
C GLN A 652 22.13 14.99 3.81
N PRO A 653 23.15 15.15 4.68
CA PRO A 653 22.99 15.95 5.88
C PRO A 653 22.65 17.38 5.46
N ALA A 654 21.70 17.99 6.18
CA ALA A 654 21.39 19.41 6.02
C ALA A 654 22.69 20.22 6.08
N PRO A 655 22.92 21.18 5.16
CA PRO A 655 24.08 22.05 5.27
C PRO A 655 23.98 22.79 6.61
N THR A 656 24.94 22.55 7.48
CA THR A 656 25.10 23.29 8.73
C THR A 656 25.13 24.78 8.39
N PRO A 657 24.29 25.62 9.02
CA PRO A 657 24.39 27.06 8.84
C PRO A 657 25.78 27.51 9.33
N ARG A 658 26.52 28.18 8.44
CA ARG A 658 27.74 28.91 8.79
C ARG A 658 27.41 30.21 9.48
#